data_AF-A0A923PTN6-F1
#
_entry.id   AF-A0A923PTN6-F1
#
_cell.length_a   1.000
_cell.length_b   1.000
_cell.length_c   1.000
_cell.angle_alpha   90.00
_cell.angle_beta   90.00
_cell.angle_gamma   90.00
#
_symmetry.space_group_name_H-M   'P 1'
#
loop_
_entity.id
_entity.type
_entity.pdbx_description
1 polymer ?
#
loop_
_entity_poly.entity_id
_entity_poly.type
_entity_poly.pdbx_seq_one_letter_code
_entity_poly.pdbx_strand_id
1 'polypeptide(L)'
;MRSARSSPAPSHLSSLLKPGYGLWLTVREFSGFAANATYLWPRWLVLRAVGFVFLFVFSGIIVESRALIGPDGIVPLDEFFRQLRGLFPGAADALISAPTLFWLSTAPAFITTLAWGGLVAAAALCLNLWPRLALAACWLFFLSFASTWRVFSPAQLDNLMLEVALLCLPFAPAGFRPGLGATSPPRPLALFMVRWLLFRVMFESGVVKLVAGDPHWRDLTAMEVMYETSPFPTLLGYWDHHLPHVYHLFEIALTFAAELAAPLLAVFGGRRGRWIALLTWTVFQIGIQLTSNFGWLNTASLGLGLLLLDDQMLASVTTRLKPSGLSARLTLPICPPVSAPSRAWRSRVLGLALWTHFALSIVFLAKACGLPLPAALTAPVRLVSEFRSVNEYSLYATFVPDRFQVEFEGSNDAGRTWRTFDYRYLPQHPDQITPFIAPWFARFEATLQIAAWNGRKSPVVPVVASHLLTRNPDVMRLFRTDPFPDRPPTIIRMRGYRLTFTDLDTYRRTGRFWHKELVGDYLPALWQNERGEIAEFSLAPADTALRSGNFSAALSFLEQQFALGNLDAGLRLADFYARGLGLRPDPAKAFALFSDLASRGELSAIHNLATCHEYGIGTPSDLARAATLYRTAADLGYTLSYYNLGAMHALQKITPPDDVRGLALLLRARSRSRGDDPIARFILEDRSGHRQRLLDRMTPAAIALAHEQATRRP
;
A
#
# COMPACT_ATOMS: atom_id res chain seq x y z
N MET A 1 -4.18 -89.42 -9.01
CA MET A 1 -4.89 -88.49 -9.92
C MET A 1 -5.36 -87.27 -9.11
N ARG A 2 -4.63 -86.15 -9.17
CA ARG A 2 -5.07 -84.83 -8.71
C ARG A 2 -5.20 -83.96 -9.96
N SER A 3 -6.40 -83.49 -10.30
CA SER A 3 -6.60 -82.57 -11.41
C SER A 3 -6.38 -81.13 -10.95
N ALA A 4 -5.54 -80.42 -11.70
CA ALA A 4 -5.29 -79.01 -11.54
C ALA A 4 -6.50 -78.20 -12.04
N ARG A 5 -7.01 -77.28 -11.21
CA ARG A 5 -7.89 -76.20 -11.68
C ARG A 5 -7.01 -74.98 -11.95
N SER A 6 -6.94 -74.62 -13.23
CA SER A 6 -6.32 -73.40 -13.74
C SER A 6 -7.06 -72.16 -13.25
N SER A 7 -6.30 -71.16 -12.81
CA SER A 7 -6.80 -69.80 -12.54
C SER A 7 -7.26 -69.14 -13.85
N PRO A 8 -8.34 -68.33 -13.85
CA PRO A 8 -8.73 -67.60 -15.05
C PRO A 8 -7.76 -66.44 -15.29
N ALA A 9 -7.37 -66.26 -16.56
CA ALA A 9 -6.51 -65.18 -17.03
C ALA A 9 -7.14 -63.80 -16.75
N PRO A 10 -6.34 -62.76 -16.46
CA PRO A 10 -6.85 -61.41 -16.21
C PRO A 10 -7.49 -60.84 -17.48
N SER A 11 -8.74 -60.40 -17.37
CA SER A 11 -9.49 -59.81 -18.48
C SER A 11 -8.86 -58.49 -18.96
N HIS A 12 -8.97 -58.23 -20.27
CA HIS A 12 -8.49 -57.04 -20.98
C HIS A 12 -9.01 -55.69 -20.42
N LEU A 13 -10.03 -55.69 -19.56
CA LEU A 13 -10.53 -54.49 -18.85
C LEU A 13 -9.55 -54.00 -17.76
N SER A 14 -8.66 -54.86 -17.26
CA SER A 14 -7.68 -54.50 -16.22
C SER A 14 -6.49 -53.71 -16.76
N SER A 15 -6.22 -53.70 -18.07
CA SER A 15 -5.11 -52.95 -18.67
C SER A 15 -5.44 -51.49 -18.98
N LEU A 16 -6.72 -51.18 -19.25
CA LEU A 16 -7.20 -49.81 -19.51
C LEU A 16 -7.30 -48.96 -18.23
N LEU A 17 -7.47 -49.59 -17.06
CA LEU A 17 -7.55 -48.92 -15.75
C LEU A 17 -6.18 -48.71 -15.08
N LYS A 18 -5.08 -49.26 -15.64
CA LYS A 18 -3.72 -49.14 -15.06
C LYS A 18 -3.22 -47.70 -14.89
N PRO A 19 -3.41 -46.78 -15.85
CA PRO A 19 -2.95 -45.40 -15.70
C PRO A 19 -3.71 -44.66 -14.58
N GLY A 20 -5.03 -44.84 -14.52
CA GLY A 20 -5.90 -44.23 -13.50
C GLY A 20 -5.64 -44.79 -12.11
N TYR A 21 -5.35 -46.08 -11.99
CA TYR A 21 -4.98 -46.71 -10.72
C TYR A 21 -3.65 -46.18 -10.16
N GLY A 22 -2.65 -45.98 -11.03
CA GLY A 22 -1.38 -45.36 -10.66
C GLY A 22 -1.54 -43.91 -10.19
N LEU A 23 -2.35 -43.12 -10.89
CA LEU A 23 -2.66 -41.74 -10.51
C LEU A 23 -3.43 -41.65 -9.18
N TRP A 24 -4.38 -42.55 -8.95
CA TRP A 24 -5.11 -42.62 -7.69
C TRP A 24 -4.20 -42.98 -6.52
N LEU A 25 -3.24 -43.88 -6.72
CA LEU A 25 -2.24 -44.23 -5.71
C LEU A 25 -1.37 -43.04 -5.31
N THR A 26 -0.90 -42.22 -6.26
CA THR A 26 -0.08 -41.04 -5.96
C THR A 26 -0.87 -39.97 -5.21
N VAL A 27 -2.13 -39.71 -5.61
CA VAL A 27 -3.04 -38.83 -4.87
C VAL A 27 -3.30 -39.36 -3.46
N ARG A 28 -3.52 -40.67 -3.31
CA ARG A 28 -3.73 -41.30 -1.99
C ARG A 28 -2.50 -41.16 -1.08
N GLU A 29 -1.29 -41.27 -1.62
CA GLU A 29 -0.04 -41.02 -0.90
C GLU A 29 0.10 -39.56 -0.48
N PHE A 30 -0.16 -38.61 -1.39
CA PHE A 30 -0.17 -37.17 -1.08
C PHE A 30 -1.19 -36.82 0.01
N SER A 31 -2.37 -37.43 -0.01
CA SER A 31 -3.42 -37.19 0.97
C SER A 31 -3.16 -37.88 2.32
N GLY A 32 -2.06 -38.61 2.49
CA GLY A 32 -1.72 -39.27 3.76
C GLY A 32 -2.57 -40.49 4.10
N PHE A 33 -3.31 -41.03 3.13
CA PHE A 33 -4.13 -42.25 3.28
C PHE A 33 -3.37 -43.53 2.90
N ALA A 34 -2.07 -43.42 2.63
CA ALA A 34 -1.19 -44.55 2.42
C ALA A 34 -0.72 -45.13 3.78
N ALA A 35 -0.76 -46.45 3.91
CA ALA A 35 -0.44 -47.15 5.17
C ALA A 35 1.08 -47.20 5.47
N ASN A 36 1.92 -46.72 4.54
CA ASN A 36 3.36 -46.87 4.57
C ASN A 36 4.11 -45.62 5.07
N ALA A 37 3.43 -44.58 5.57
CA ALA A 37 4.08 -43.34 5.99
C ALA A 37 3.47 -42.76 7.28
N THR A 38 4.34 -42.21 8.13
CA THR A 38 3.97 -41.45 9.33
C THR A 38 4.40 -39.99 9.18
N TYR A 39 3.76 -39.09 9.93
CA TYR A 39 3.90 -37.63 9.79
C TYR A 39 4.12 -36.94 11.13
N LEU A 40 4.81 -37.59 12.06
CA LEU A 40 4.96 -37.09 13.42
C LEU A 40 5.98 -35.94 13.49
N TRP A 41 7.14 -36.07 12.84
CA TRP A 41 8.14 -35.01 12.76
C TRP A 41 7.72 -33.83 11.89
N PRO A 42 7.22 -34.01 10.65
CA PRO A 42 6.71 -32.91 9.85
C PRO A 42 5.63 -32.12 10.58
N ARG A 43 4.66 -32.79 11.21
CA ARG A 43 3.66 -32.12 12.05
C ARG A 43 4.29 -31.33 13.18
N TRP A 44 5.21 -31.96 13.91
CA TRP A 44 5.90 -31.31 15.02
C TRP A 44 6.57 -30.03 14.56
N LEU A 45 7.37 -30.07 13.49
CA LEU A 45 8.08 -28.91 12.94
C LEU A 45 7.13 -27.81 12.45
N VAL A 46 6.12 -28.17 11.68
CA VAL A 46 5.16 -27.22 11.09
C VAL A 46 4.41 -26.46 12.18
N LEU A 47 3.98 -27.12 13.26
CA LEU A 47 3.31 -26.44 14.36
C LEU A 47 4.21 -25.42 15.06
N ARG A 48 5.54 -25.67 15.17
CA ARG A 48 6.48 -24.65 15.66
C ARG A 48 6.65 -23.52 14.67
N ALA A 49 6.77 -23.82 13.39
CA ALA A 49 6.91 -22.80 12.36
C ALA A 49 5.69 -21.86 12.35
N VAL A 50 4.47 -22.41 12.47
CA VAL A 50 3.23 -21.64 12.62
C VAL A 50 3.26 -20.79 13.89
N GLY A 51 3.64 -21.37 15.04
CA GLY A 51 3.80 -20.62 16.28
C GLY A 51 4.83 -19.49 16.17
N PHE A 52 5.96 -19.74 15.51
CA PHE A 52 7.03 -18.79 15.30
C PHE A 52 6.56 -17.60 14.46
N VAL A 53 5.83 -17.85 13.38
CA VAL A 53 5.20 -16.78 12.59
C VAL A 53 4.22 -15.98 13.45
N PHE A 54 3.38 -16.63 14.24
CA PHE A 54 2.45 -15.92 15.13
C PHE A 54 3.16 -15.06 16.19
N LEU A 55 4.38 -15.41 16.63
CA LEU A 55 5.16 -14.53 17.51
C LEU A 55 5.39 -13.16 16.86
N PHE A 56 5.76 -13.11 15.57
CA PHE A 56 5.93 -11.85 14.85
C PHE A 56 4.61 -11.12 14.61
N VAL A 57 3.55 -11.86 14.24
CA VAL A 57 2.21 -11.29 14.05
C VAL A 57 1.73 -10.58 15.31
N PHE A 58 1.77 -11.25 16.47
CA PHE A 58 1.32 -10.64 17.72
C PHE A 58 2.28 -9.59 18.27
N SER A 59 3.59 -9.72 18.02
CA SER A 59 4.53 -8.64 18.36
C SER A 59 4.24 -7.36 17.58
N GLY A 60 3.93 -7.47 16.28
CA GLY A 60 3.48 -6.33 15.47
C GLY A 60 2.16 -5.73 15.97
N ILE A 61 1.20 -6.58 16.34
CA ILE A 61 -0.07 -6.14 16.96
C ILE A 61 0.20 -5.36 18.24
N ILE A 62 1.08 -5.85 19.12
CA ILE A 62 1.40 -5.16 20.39
C ILE A 62 1.98 -3.77 20.13
N VAL A 63 2.85 -3.64 19.12
CA VAL A 63 3.50 -2.36 18.79
C VAL A 63 2.51 -1.37 18.17
N GLU A 64 1.65 -1.80 17.25
CA GLU A 64 0.85 -0.87 16.44
C GLU A 64 -0.62 -0.72 16.88
N SER A 65 -1.22 -1.71 17.54
CA SER A 65 -2.68 -1.76 17.77
C SER A 65 -3.25 -0.55 18.50
N ARG A 66 -2.53 0.01 19.47
CA ARG A 66 -2.98 1.19 20.21
C ARG A 66 -3.14 2.40 19.29
N ALA A 67 -2.19 2.60 18.38
CA ALA A 67 -2.23 3.70 17.42
C ALA A 67 -3.23 3.45 16.27
N LEU A 68 -3.41 2.20 15.86
CA LEU A 68 -4.29 1.86 14.75
C LEU A 68 -5.77 1.83 15.16
N ILE A 69 -6.09 1.15 16.26
CA ILE A 69 -7.48 0.84 16.66
C ILE A 69 -7.82 1.22 18.11
N GLY A 70 -6.89 1.81 18.86
CA GLY A 70 -7.18 2.34 20.19
C GLY A 70 -8.22 3.49 20.17
N PRO A 71 -8.72 3.91 21.34
CA PRO A 71 -9.76 4.94 21.43
C PRO A 71 -9.35 6.27 20.79
N ASP A 72 -8.07 6.62 20.91
CA ASP A 72 -7.47 7.82 20.29
C ASP A 72 -6.64 7.48 19.04
N GLY A 73 -6.83 6.28 18.47
CA GLY A 73 -6.11 5.80 17.31
C GLY A 73 -6.71 6.28 15.98
N ILE A 74 -6.12 5.84 14.87
CA ILE A 74 -6.51 6.24 13.52
C ILE A 74 -7.92 5.72 13.14
N VAL A 75 -8.27 4.49 13.53
CA VAL A 75 -9.62 3.92 13.34
C VAL A 75 -10.10 3.34 14.68
N PRO A 76 -10.61 4.18 15.58
CA PRO A 76 -11.07 3.73 16.90
C PRO A 76 -12.16 2.67 16.80
N LEU A 77 -12.07 1.62 17.63
CA LEU A 77 -13.05 0.53 17.62
C LEU A 77 -14.47 1.00 17.93
N ASP A 78 -14.64 1.99 18.81
CA ASP A 78 -15.98 2.52 19.15
C ASP A 78 -16.67 3.16 17.94
N GLU A 79 -15.90 3.90 17.14
CA GLU A 79 -16.36 4.48 15.88
C GLU A 79 -16.75 3.39 14.89
N PHE A 80 -15.86 2.41 14.71
CA PHE A 80 -16.10 1.27 13.83
C PHE A 80 -17.40 0.53 14.18
N PHE A 81 -17.62 0.18 15.45
CA PHE A 81 -18.84 -0.53 15.86
C PHE A 81 -20.09 0.33 15.78
N ARG A 82 -19.99 1.64 15.99
CA ARG A 82 -21.13 2.55 15.83
C ARG A 82 -21.55 2.63 14.37
N GLN A 83 -20.60 2.75 13.44
CA GLN A 83 -20.87 2.70 12.00
C GLN A 83 -21.46 1.34 11.59
N LEU A 84 -20.89 0.24 12.10
CA LEU A 84 -21.36 -1.11 11.79
C LEU A 84 -22.81 -1.35 12.24
N ARG A 85 -23.19 -0.90 13.45
CA ARG A 85 -24.59 -0.96 13.93
C ARG A 85 -25.54 -0.09 13.12
N GLY A 86 -25.05 1.03 12.58
CA GLY A 86 -25.83 1.87 11.67
C GLY A 86 -26.10 1.20 10.31
N LEU A 87 -25.15 0.41 9.82
CA LEU A 87 -25.27 -0.33 8.55
C LEU A 87 -26.07 -1.63 8.69
N PHE A 88 -25.98 -2.31 9.84
CA PHE A 88 -26.61 -3.60 10.09
C PHE A 88 -27.53 -3.51 11.33
N PRO A 89 -28.84 -3.30 11.15
CA PRO A 89 -29.79 -3.21 12.26
C PRO A 89 -29.90 -4.51 13.08
N GLY A 90 -29.67 -5.66 12.43
CA GLY A 90 -29.67 -6.97 13.07
C GLY A 90 -28.35 -7.27 13.78
N ALA A 91 -28.42 -7.63 15.08
CA ALA A 91 -27.23 -7.97 15.86
C ALA A 91 -26.45 -9.17 15.30
N ALA A 92 -27.15 -10.16 14.73
CA ALA A 92 -26.52 -11.32 14.10
C ALA A 92 -25.77 -10.93 12.82
N ASP A 93 -26.36 -10.09 11.97
CA ASP A 93 -25.75 -9.62 10.73
C ASP A 93 -24.51 -8.76 11.01
N ALA A 94 -24.59 -7.90 12.01
CA ALA A 94 -23.45 -7.10 12.47
C ALA A 94 -22.31 -8.02 12.99
N LEU A 95 -22.63 -9.04 13.78
CA LEU A 95 -21.65 -10.01 14.29
C LEU A 95 -20.99 -10.82 13.16
N ILE A 96 -21.76 -11.27 12.18
CA ILE A 96 -21.24 -12.01 11.01
C ILE A 96 -20.36 -11.10 10.16
N SER A 97 -20.70 -9.82 10.04
CA SER A 97 -19.93 -8.84 9.26
C SER A 97 -18.60 -8.44 9.91
N ALA A 98 -18.47 -8.63 11.23
CA ALA A 98 -17.24 -8.44 11.96
C ALA A 98 -17.12 -9.48 13.09
N PRO A 99 -16.68 -10.72 12.78
CA PRO A 99 -16.51 -11.75 13.80
C PRO A 99 -15.27 -11.43 14.63
N THR A 100 -15.47 -10.96 15.87
CA THR A 100 -14.40 -10.50 16.76
C THR A 100 -14.79 -10.59 18.22
N LEU A 101 -13.81 -10.72 19.12
CA LEU A 101 -14.04 -10.59 20.56
C LEU A 101 -14.26 -9.14 21.00
N PHE A 102 -13.96 -8.14 20.16
CA PHE A 102 -14.12 -6.73 20.50
C PHE A 102 -15.58 -6.27 20.69
N TRP A 103 -16.55 -7.11 20.36
CA TRP A 103 -17.95 -6.91 20.77
C TRP A 103 -18.13 -6.94 22.29
N LEU A 104 -17.25 -7.63 23.02
CA LEU A 104 -17.30 -7.72 24.48
C LEU A 104 -16.78 -6.43 25.14
N SER A 105 -15.74 -5.83 24.56
CA SER A 105 -15.15 -4.58 25.03
C SER A 105 -14.22 -4.00 23.96
N THR A 106 -14.25 -2.68 23.85
CA THR A 106 -13.32 -1.86 23.04
C THR A 106 -12.26 -1.17 23.89
N ALA A 107 -12.24 -1.43 25.20
CA ALA A 107 -11.35 -0.75 26.14
C ALA A 107 -9.86 -1.04 25.82
N PRO A 108 -8.94 -0.06 26.01
CA PRO A 108 -7.52 -0.23 25.74
C PRO A 108 -6.88 -1.45 26.43
N ALA A 109 -7.30 -1.73 27.67
CA ALA A 109 -6.83 -2.87 28.44
C ALA A 109 -7.25 -4.20 27.79
N PHE A 110 -8.44 -4.27 27.20
CA PHE A 110 -8.93 -5.47 26.51
C PHE A 110 -8.18 -5.71 25.20
N ILE A 111 -7.96 -4.66 24.39
CA ILE A 111 -7.10 -4.71 23.19
C ILE A 111 -5.72 -5.25 23.54
N THR A 112 -5.08 -4.70 24.57
CA THR A 112 -3.77 -5.12 25.05
C THR A 112 -3.79 -6.58 25.52
N THR A 113 -4.83 -6.99 26.25
CA THR A 113 -4.98 -8.36 26.76
C THR A 113 -5.08 -9.38 25.63
N LEU A 114 -5.86 -9.11 24.57
CA LEU A 114 -5.95 -10.01 23.42
C LEU A 114 -4.62 -10.09 22.65
N ALA A 115 -3.91 -8.97 22.50
CA ALA A 115 -2.61 -8.93 21.83
C ALA A 115 -1.57 -9.79 22.55
N TRP A 116 -1.39 -9.57 23.86
CA TRP A 116 -0.46 -10.35 24.69
C TRP A 116 -0.92 -11.79 24.88
N GLY A 117 -2.22 -12.05 25.01
CA GLY A 117 -2.78 -13.39 25.05
C GLY A 117 -2.45 -14.19 23.79
N GLY A 118 -2.48 -13.54 22.62
CA GLY A 118 -2.04 -14.12 21.35
C GLY A 118 -0.56 -14.44 21.31
N LEU A 119 0.29 -13.53 21.81
CA LEU A 119 1.73 -13.76 21.90
C LEU A 119 2.06 -14.96 22.82
N VAL A 120 1.39 -15.04 23.98
CA VAL A 120 1.54 -16.17 24.92
C VAL A 120 1.06 -17.47 24.28
N ALA A 121 -0.06 -17.46 23.56
CA ALA A 121 -0.55 -18.63 22.83
C ALA A 121 0.43 -19.07 21.73
N ALA A 122 1.04 -18.13 21.01
CA ALA A 122 2.04 -18.41 19.98
C ALA A 122 3.32 -19.03 20.59
N ALA A 123 3.79 -18.49 21.72
CA ALA A 123 4.91 -19.05 22.47
C ALA A 123 4.58 -20.45 23.01
N ALA A 124 3.38 -20.66 23.55
CA ALA A 124 2.89 -21.96 23.98
C ALA A 124 2.91 -22.97 22.83
N LEU A 125 2.47 -22.58 21.63
CA LEU A 125 2.52 -23.44 20.44
C LEU A 125 3.96 -23.83 20.07
N CYS A 126 4.91 -22.88 20.08
CA CYS A 126 6.34 -23.14 19.84
C CYS A 126 6.91 -24.14 20.86
N LEU A 127 6.54 -23.97 22.12
CA LEU A 127 6.99 -24.79 23.25
C LEU A 127 6.21 -26.12 23.38
N ASN A 128 5.30 -26.42 22.46
CA ASN A 128 4.44 -27.62 22.48
C ASN A 128 3.50 -27.71 23.68
N LEU A 129 3.09 -26.56 24.21
CA LEU A 129 2.19 -26.43 25.34
C LEU A 129 0.76 -26.33 24.81
N TRP A 130 0.01 -27.39 25.05
CA TRP A 130 -1.39 -27.58 24.68
C TRP A 130 -1.72 -27.13 23.25
N PRO A 131 -1.10 -27.75 22.22
CA PRO A 131 -1.06 -27.19 20.86
C PRO A 131 -2.42 -26.82 20.26
N ARG A 132 -3.47 -27.61 20.55
CA ARG A 132 -4.83 -27.30 20.09
C ARG A 132 -5.41 -26.05 20.73
N LEU A 133 -5.24 -25.88 22.05
CA LEU A 133 -5.74 -24.69 22.73
C LEU A 133 -4.95 -23.46 22.30
N ALA A 134 -3.63 -23.59 22.19
CA ALA A 134 -2.75 -22.54 21.69
C ALA A 134 -3.15 -22.08 20.27
N LEU A 135 -3.37 -23.01 19.33
CA LEU A 135 -3.84 -22.69 17.99
C LEU A 135 -5.23 -22.03 17.97
N ALA A 136 -6.17 -22.54 18.77
CA ALA A 136 -7.51 -21.95 18.86
C ALA A 136 -7.46 -20.51 19.41
N ALA A 137 -6.61 -20.26 20.41
CA ALA A 137 -6.38 -18.94 20.96
C ALA A 137 -5.70 -18.01 19.93
N CYS A 138 -4.64 -18.47 19.25
CA CYS A 138 -4.01 -17.70 18.16
C CYS A 138 -5.02 -17.34 17.07
N TRP A 139 -5.84 -18.29 16.62
CA TRP A 139 -6.86 -18.06 15.61
C TRP A 139 -7.91 -17.03 16.07
N LEU A 140 -8.48 -17.23 17.27
CA LEU A 140 -9.56 -16.38 17.78
C LEU A 140 -9.08 -14.94 18.06
N PHE A 141 -7.92 -14.79 18.69
CA PHE A 141 -7.35 -13.49 18.98
C PHE A 141 -6.92 -12.79 17.69
N PHE A 142 -6.28 -13.50 16.75
CA PHE A 142 -5.88 -12.89 15.49
C PHE A 142 -7.08 -12.52 14.61
N LEU A 143 -8.13 -13.35 14.56
CA LEU A 143 -9.38 -13.04 13.87
C LEU A 143 -9.98 -11.74 14.43
N SER A 144 -9.90 -11.55 15.75
CA SER A 144 -10.46 -10.35 16.38
C SER A 144 -9.82 -9.06 15.86
N PHE A 145 -8.51 -9.05 15.63
CA PHE A 145 -7.80 -7.93 15.00
C PHE A 145 -8.05 -7.85 13.50
N ALA A 146 -7.93 -8.97 12.78
CA ALA A 146 -8.13 -9.05 11.33
C ALA A 146 -9.51 -8.53 10.88
N SER A 147 -10.55 -8.77 11.67
CA SER A 147 -11.92 -8.33 11.39
C SER A 147 -12.14 -6.83 11.58
N THR A 148 -11.40 -6.17 12.49
CA THR A 148 -11.64 -4.75 12.82
C THR A 148 -10.70 -3.78 12.13
N TRP A 149 -9.44 -4.17 11.88
CA TRP A 149 -8.44 -3.27 11.30
C TRP A 149 -8.35 -3.37 9.77
N ARG A 150 -9.45 -3.70 9.08
CA ARG A 150 -9.49 -4.09 7.65
C ARG A 150 -8.74 -3.14 6.72
N VAL A 151 -8.77 -1.85 7.03
CA VAL A 151 -8.10 -0.81 6.23
C VAL A 151 -6.58 -0.93 6.29
N PHE A 152 -6.03 -1.53 7.35
CA PHE A 152 -4.61 -1.62 7.62
C PHE A 152 -3.95 -2.90 7.11
N SER A 153 -4.63 -3.78 6.38
CA SER A 153 -4.06 -5.08 6.01
C SER A 153 -4.41 -5.48 4.58
N PRO A 154 -3.42 -5.83 3.74
CA PRO A 154 -3.71 -6.59 2.53
C PRO A 154 -4.37 -7.90 2.95
N ALA A 155 -5.60 -8.13 2.49
CA ALA A 155 -6.43 -9.24 2.97
C ALA A 155 -5.68 -10.59 2.96
N GLN A 156 -4.81 -10.81 1.98
CA GLN A 156 -4.10 -12.08 1.77
C GLN A 156 -3.13 -12.46 2.90
N LEU A 157 -2.41 -11.53 3.55
CA LEU A 157 -1.45 -11.85 4.62
C LEU A 157 -2.15 -12.40 5.87
N ASP A 158 -3.25 -11.77 6.26
CA ASP A 158 -4.02 -12.20 7.44
C ASP A 158 -4.81 -13.49 7.12
N ASN A 159 -5.38 -13.57 5.91
CA ASN A 159 -6.17 -14.71 5.44
C ASN A 159 -5.39 -16.02 5.51
N LEU A 160 -4.13 -16.04 5.04
CA LEU A 160 -3.31 -17.24 5.09
C LEU A 160 -3.16 -17.75 6.52
N MET A 161 -2.77 -16.88 7.46
CA MET A 161 -2.49 -17.30 8.84
C MET A 161 -3.75 -17.74 9.58
N LEU A 162 -4.91 -17.13 9.29
CA LEU A 162 -6.20 -17.58 9.85
C LEU A 162 -6.60 -18.96 9.31
N GLU A 163 -6.50 -19.19 8.01
CA GLU A 163 -6.81 -20.49 7.41
C GLU A 163 -5.83 -21.58 7.86
N VAL A 164 -4.53 -21.26 7.97
CA VAL A 164 -3.49 -22.14 8.52
C VAL A 164 -3.80 -22.54 9.97
N ALA A 165 -4.10 -21.58 10.84
CA ALA A 165 -4.37 -21.87 12.25
C ALA A 165 -5.63 -22.75 12.42
N LEU A 166 -6.68 -22.46 11.65
CA LEU A 166 -7.92 -23.22 11.65
C LEU A 166 -7.70 -24.67 11.19
N LEU A 167 -7.01 -24.89 10.07
CA LEU A 167 -6.76 -26.23 9.54
C LEU A 167 -5.70 -27.00 10.35
N CYS A 168 -4.78 -26.30 11.01
CA CYS A 168 -3.83 -26.91 11.93
C CYS A 168 -4.49 -27.41 13.24
N LEU A 169 -5.65 -26.90 13.63
CA LEU A 169 -6.34 -27.29 14.85
C LEU A 169 -6.68 -28.80 14.92
N PRO A 170 -7.36 -29.41 13.93
CA PRO A 170 -7.58 -30.85 13.90
C PRO A 170 -6.33 -31.67 13.53
N PHE A 171 -5.32 -31.04 12.94
CA PHE A 171 -4.03 -31.65 12.62
C PHE A 171 -3.14 -31.82 13.87
N ALA A 172 -3.22 -30.88 14.81
CA ALA A 172 -2.43 -30.85 16.02
C ALA A 172 -2.75 -32.01 16.98
N PRO A 173 -1.73 -32.55 17.70
CA PRO A 173 -1.93 -33.61 18.68
C PRO A 173 -2.73 -33.14 19.90
N ALA A 174 -3.49 -34.06 20.49
CA ALA A 174 -4.19 -33.82 21.76
C ALA A 174 -3.23 -33.90 22.96
N GLY A 175 -3.55 -33.17 24.04
CA GLY A 175 -2.82 -33.21 25.30
C GLY A 175 -2.05 -31.92 25.62
N PHE A 176 -1.59 -31.80 26.87
CA PHE A 176 -0.91 -30.60 27.38
C PHE A 176 0.55 -30.49 26.92
N ARG A 177 1.32 -31.59 26.85
CA ARG A 177 2.67 -31.61 26.29
C ARG A 177 2.89 -32.90 25.49
N PRO A 178 2.34 -33.00 24.28
CA PRO A 178 2.22 -34.29 23.59
C PRO A 178 3.53 -34.82 22.98
N GLY A 179 4.66 -34.10 23.09
CA GLY A 179 5.88 -34.47 22.38
C GLY A 179 5.64 -34.49 20.86
N LEU A 180 6.03 -35.58 20.18
CA LEU A 180 5.70 -35.83 18.77
C LEU A 180 4.21 -36.17 18.54
N GLY A 181 3.45 -36.47 19.61
CA GLY A 181 2.04 -36.81 19.56
C GLY A 181 1.76 -38.19 18.99
N ALA A 182 2.63 -39.18 19.26
CA ALA A 182 2.50 -40.56 18.78
C ALA A 182 1.19 -41.24 19.21
N THR A 183 0.67 -40.89 20.39
CA THR A 183 -0.62 -41.37 20.92
C THR A 183 -1.84 -40.67 20.30
N SER A 184 -1.61 -39.63 19.49
CA SER A 184 -2.65 -38.88 18.78
C SER A 184 -2.13 -38.53 17.38
N PRO A 185 -1.93 -39.53 16.48
CA PRO A 185 -1.40 -39.29 15.13
C PRO A 185 -2.32 -38.37 14.31
N PRO A 186 -1.78 -37.65 13.31
CA PRO A 186 -2.59 -36.77 12.48
C PRO A 186 -3.61 -37.59 11.68
N ARG A 187 -4.85 -37.11 11.63
CA ARG A 187 -5.89 -37.74 10.80
C ARG A 187 -5.56 -37.50 9.31
N PRO A 188 -5.69 -38.51 8.43
CA PRO A 188 -5.39 -38.34 7.01
C PRO A 188 -6.11 -37.16 6.36
N LEU A 189 -7.41 -36.98 6.64
CA LEU A 189 -8.18 -35.84 6.12
C LEU A 189 -7.63 -34.49 6.61
N ALA A 190 -7.21 -34.37 7.87
CA ALA A 190 -6.64 -33.12 8.38
C ALA A 190 -5.27 -32.82 7.73
N LEU A 191 -4.42 -33.83 7.56
CA LEU A 191 -3.16 -33.69 6.82
C LEU A 191 -3.40 -33.28 5.36
N PHE A 192 -4.35 -33.93 4.69
CA PHE A 192 -4.76 -33.58 3.33
C PHE A 192 -5.21 -32.11 3.26
N MET A 193 -6.01 -31.62 4.20
CA MET A 193 -6.48 -30.23 4.19
C MET A 193 -5.35 -29.21 4.31
N VAL A 194 -4.35 -29.43 5.17
CA VAL A 194 -3.23 -28.48 5.27
C VAL A 194 -2.32 -28.56 4.02
N ARG A 195 -2.12 -29.76 3.46
CA ARG A 195 -1.41 -29.93 2.17
C ARG A 195 -2.17 -29.32 0.99
N TRP A 196 -3.50 -29.42 1.01
CA TRP A 196 -4.39 -28.82 0.03
C TRP A 196 -4.34 -27.29 0.09
N LEU A 197 -4.32 -26.70 1.30
CA LEU A 197 -4.08 -25.27 1.46
C LEU A 197 -2.74 -24.85 0.84
N LEU A 198 -1.67 -25.57 1.14
CA LEU A 198 -0.34 -25.29 0.58
C LEU A 198 -0.32 -25.39 -0.96
N PHE A 199 -0.97 -26.43 -1.50
CA PHE A 199 -1.18 -26.55 -2.94
C PHE A 199 -1.90 -25.32 -3.51
N ARG A 200 -3.03 -24.94 -2.90
CA ARG A 200 -3.85 -23.80 -3.37
C ARG A 200 -3.10 -22.48 -3.33
N VAL A 201 -2.41 -22.18 -2.23
CA VAL A 201 -1.66 -20.93 -2.09
C VAL A 201 -0.64 -20.76 -3.21
N MET A 202 0.10 -21.83 -3.53
CA MET A 202 1.09 -21.80 -4.61
C MET A 202 0.45 -21.82 -6.00
N PHE A 203 -0.53 -22.70 -6.21
CA PHE A 203 -1.16 -22.91 -7.52
C PHE A 203 -2.06 -21.76 -7.95
N GLU A 204 -2.93 -21.25 -7.06
CA GLU A 204 -3.78 -20.09 -7.35
C GLU A 204 -2.90 -18.87 -7.69
N SER A 205 -1.80 -18.66 -6.96
CA SER A 205 -0.88 -17.53 -7.23
C SER A 205 -0.23 -17.60 -8.62
N GLY A 206 0.08 -18.79 -9.13
CA GLY A 206 0.62 -18.96 -10.49
C GLY A 206 -0.45 -18.82 -11.57
N VAL A 207 -1.65 -19.35 -11.34
CA VAL A 207 -2.75 -19.30 -12.32
C VAL A 207 -3.22 -17.87 -12.54
N VAL A 208 -3.36 -17.07 -11.48
CA VAL A 208 -3.82 -15.67 -11.64
C VAL A 208 -2.86 -14.83 -12.47
N LYS A 209 -1.55 -15.14 -12.49
CA LYS A 209 -0.56 -14.43 -13.33
C LYS A 209 -0.81 -14.67 -14.82
N LEU A 210 -1.39 -15.81 -15.17
CA LEU A 210 -1.78 -16.14 -16.54
C LEU A 210 -3.18 -15.59 -16.88
N VAL A 211 -4.10 -15.59 -15.92
CA VAL A 211 -5.52 -15.27 -16.14
C VAL A 211 -5.83 -13.77 -16.00
N ALA A 212 -5.09 -13.02 -15.18
CA ALA A 212 -5.38 -11.61 -14.90
C ALA A 212 -5.18 -10.68 -16.12
N GLY A 213 -4.41 -11.13 -17.12
CA GLY A 213 -4.20 -10.39 -18.37
C GLY A 213 -3.22 -9.22 -18.25
N ASP A 214 -2.39 -9.18 -17.20
CA ASP A 214 -1.35 -8.17 -17.05
C ASP A 214 -0.28 -8.35 -18.15
N PRO A 215 0.07 -7.28 -18.91
CA PRO A 215 1.02 -7.37 -20.00
C PRO A 215 2.42 -7.80 -19.55
N HIS A 216 2.84 -7.47 -18.31
CA HIS A 216 4.20 -7.80 -17.87
C HIS A 216 4.44 -9.30 -17.69
N TRP A 217 3.42 -10.06 -17.27
CA TRP A 217 3.51 -11.52 -17.22
C TRP A 217 3.52 -12.15 -18.61
N ARG A 218 2.73 -11.59 -19.55
CA ARG A 218 2.64 -12.07 -20.93
C ARG A 218 3.91 -11.77 -21.73
N ASP A 219 4.45 -10.58 -21.54
CA ASP A 219 5.59 -10.04 -22.29
C ASP A 219 6.92 -10.38 -21.59
N LEU A 220 6.87 -11.12 -20.47
CA LEU A 220 8.00 -11.61 -19.67
C LEU A 220 8.89 -10.49 -19.08
N THR A 221 8.28 -9.36 -18.71
CA THR A 221 8.95 -8.19 -18.09
C THR A 221 8.55 -7.97 -16.63
N ALA A 222 7.78 -8.89 -16.03
CA ALA A 222 7.27 -8.76 -14.66
C ALA A 222 8.36 -8.44 -13.62
N MET A 223 9.53 -9.08 -13.71
CA MET A 223 10.62 -8.87 -12.73
C MET A 223 11.36 -7.54 -12.95
N GLU A 224 11.19 -6.89 -14.10
CA GLU A 224 11.74 -5.56 -14.36
C GLU A 224 11.00 -4.50 -13.55
N VAL A 225 9.71 -4.71 -13.24
CA VAL A 225 8.88 -3.73 -12.52
C VAL A 225 8.65 -4.12 -11.06
N MET A 226 8.63 -5.43 -10.76
CA MET A 226 8.28 -5.95 -9.44
C MET A 226 9.15 -5.37 -8.32
N TYR A 227 10.47 -5.33 -8.50
CA TYR A 227 11.39 -4.93 -7.43
C TYR A 227 11.24 -3.46 -7.04
N GLU A 228 11.04 -2.57 -8.03
CA GLU A 228 10.83 -1.14 -7.79
C GLU A 228 9.47 -0.88 -7.09
N THR A 229 8.44 -1.57 -7.57
CA THR A 229 7.05 -1.37 -7.12
C THR A 229 6.70 -2.16 -5.85
N SER A 230 7.54 -3.10 -5.44
CA SER A 230 7.41 -3.86 -4.20
C SER A 230 7.27 -2.94 -2.98
N PRO A 231 6.44 -3.26 -1.97
CA PRO A 231 6.26 -2.37 -0.82
C PRO A 231 7.57 -1.99 -0.13
N PHE A 232 8.40 -2.99 0.16
CA PHE A 232 9.58 -2.87 1.00
C PHE A 232 10.82 -3.42 0.28
N PRO A 233 11.27 -2.77 -0.81
CA PRO A 233 12.38 -3.27 -1.61
C PRO A 233 13.67 -3.21 -0.81
N THR A 234 14.35 -4.35 -0.75
CA THR A 234 15.65 -4.44 -0.05
C THR A 234 16.77 -3.92 -0.93
N LEU A 235 17.96 -3.81 -0.33
CA LEU A 235 19.19 -3.66 -1.09
C LEU A 235 19.30 -4.74 -2.19
N LEU A 236 19.09 -6.01 -1.88
CA LEU A 236 19.19 -7.08 -2.87
C LEU A 236 18.17 -6.91 -4.01
N GLY A 237 16.94 -6.46 -3.71
CA GLY A 237 15.95 -6.15 -4.74
C GLY A 237 16.38 -5.04 -5.69
N TYR A 238 17.10 -4.01 -5.20
CA TYR A 238 17.70 -2.98 -6.05
C TYR A 238 18.77 -3.56 -6.99
N TRP A 239 19.65 -4.43 -6.50
CA TRP A 239 20.64 -5.10 -7.36
C TRP A 239 19.98 -6.04 -8.37
N ASP A 240 18.96 -6.78 -7.94
CA ASP A 240 18.22 -7.73 -8.78
C ASP A 240 17.56 -7.01 -9.93
N HIS A 241 16.92 -5.86 -9.68
CA HIS A 241 16.31 -5.00 -10.70
C HIS A 241 17.26 -4.57 -11.83
N HIS A 242 18.57 -4.53 -11.58
CA HIS A 242 19.57 -4.16 -12.57
C HIS A 242 20.23 -5.35 -13.27
N LEU A 243 19.82 -6.58 -12.96
CA LEU A 243 20.29 -7.75 -13.69
C LEU A 243 19.72 -7.77 -15.11
N PRO A 244 20.42 -8.39 -16.08
CA PRO A 244 19.99 -8.39 -17.47
C PRO A 244 18.67 -9.15 -17.61
N HIS A 245 17.86 -8.74 -18.60
CA HIS A 245 16.57 -9.37 -18.92
C HIS A 245 16.63 -10.92 -18.99
N VAL A 246 17.73 -11.50 -19.48
CA VAL A 246 17.92 -12.97 -19.52
C VAL A 246 17.86 -13.60 -18.13
N TYR A 247 18.36 -12.93 -17.10
CA TYR A 247 18.22 -13.37 -15.72
C TYR A 247 16.77 -13.25 -15.24
N HIS A 248 16.09 -12.16 -15.57
CA HIS A 248 14.67 -11.99 -15.28
C HIS A 248 13.78 -13.06 -15.94
N LEU A 249 14.12 -13.50 -17.16
CA LEU A 249 13.45 -14.65 -17.78
C LEU A 249 13.61 -15.94 -16.96
N PHE A 250 14.80 -16.18 -16.39
CA PHE A 250 15.02 -17.30 -15.48
C PHE A 250 14.18 -17.17 -14.21
N GLU A 251 14.07 -15.99 -13.62
CA GLU A 251 13.25 -15.75 -12.43
C GLU A 251 11.76 -15.94 -12.69
N ILE A 252 11.26 -15.49 -13.84
CA ILE A 252 9.88 -15.73 -14.27
C ILE A 252 9.65 -17.23 -14.49
N ALA A 253 10.59 -17.93 -15.13
CA ALA A 253 10.53 -19.38 -15.28
C ALA A 253 10.55 -20.10 -13.93
N LEU A 254 11.38 -19.66 -12.98
CA LEU A 254 11.41 -20.17 -11.61
C LEU A 254 10.08 -19.92 -10.89
N THR A 255 9.48 -18.75 -11.10
CA THR A 255 8.16 -18.39 -10.56
C THR A 255 7.10 -19.37 -11.04
N PHE A 256 6.97 -19.60 -12.35
CA PHE A 256 6.02 -20.58 -12.88
C PHE A 256 6.37 -22.04 -12.52
N ALA A 257 7.65 -22.38 -12.42
CA ALA A 257 8.08 -23.68 -11.94
C ALA A 257 7.67 -23.90 -10.47
N ALA A 258 7.82 -22.88 -9.62
CA ALA A 258 7.43 -22.92 -8.22
C ALA A 258 5.91 -22.90 -8.03
N GLU A 259 5.19 -22.10 -8.81
CA GLU A 259 3.77 -21.87 -8.57
C GLU A 259 2.86 -22.80 -9.36
N LEU A 260 3.28 -23.35 -10.51
CA LEU A 260 2.45 -24.23 -11.33
C LEU A 260 2.99 -25.66 -11.37
N ALA A 261 4.28 -25.85 -11.66
CA ALA A 261 4.84 -27.20 -11.83
C ALA A 261 5.08 -27.92 -10.49
N ALA A 262 5.68 -27.25 -9.51
CA ALA A 262 6.02 -27.82 -8.21
C ALA A 262 4.80 -28.32 -7.42
N PRO A 263 3.64 -27.63 -7.35
CA PRO A 263 2.45 -28.18 -6.71
C PRO A 263 1.97 -29.48 -7.37
N LEU A 264 2.00 -29.57 -8.71
CA LEU A 264 1.65 -30.79 -9.44
C LEU A 264 2.66 -31.91 -9.19
N LEU A 265 3.96 -31.61 -9.16
CA LEU A 265 5.01 -32.58 -8.79
C LEU A 265 4.87 -33.06 -7.34
N ALA A 266 4.46 -32.19 -6.42
CA ALA A 266 4.22 -32.56 -5.03
C ALA A 266 3.08 -33.58 -4.90
N VAL A 267 2.03 -33.45 -5.71
CA VAL A 267 0.86 -34.35 -5.72
C VAL A 267 1.17 -35.64 -6.48
N PHE A 268 1.69 -35.55 -7.70
CA PHE A 268 1.76 -36.68 -8.64
C PHE A 268 3.15 -37.34 -8.73
N GLY A 269 4.22 -36.66 -8.31
CA GLY A 269 5.61 -37.13 -8.44
C GLY A 269 6.11 -38.02 -7.29
N GLY A 270 5.23 -38.43 -6.38
CA GLY A 270 5.60 -39.21 -5.19
C GLY A 270 6.67 -38.51 -4.32
N ARG A 271 7.49 -39.29 -3.60
CA ARG A 271 8.54 -38.73 -2.72
C ARG A 271 9.59 -37.90 -3.46
N ARG A 272 9.95 -38.27 -4.70
CA ARG A 272 10.93 -37.53 -5.50
C ARG A 272 10.38 -36.17 -5.92
N GLY A 273 9.13 -36.14 -6.41
CA GLY A 273 8.44 -34.90 -6.74
C GLY A 273 8.29 -33.97 -5.53
N ARG A 274 7.98 -34.52 -4.35
CA ARG A 274 7.93 -33.73 -3.09
C ARG A 274 9.27 -33.12 -2.69
N TRP A 275 10.40 -33.81 -2.90
CA TRP A 275 11.73 -33.22 -2.68
C TRP A 275 12.03 -32.08 -3.65
N ILE A 276 11.72 -32.26 -4.94
CA ILE A 276 11.91 -31.22 -5.95
C ILE A 276 11.05 -30.00 -5.61
N ALA A 277 9.76 -30.21 -5.34
CA ALA A 277 8.85 -29.14 -4.96
C ALA A 277 9.29 -28.39 -3.71
N LEU A 278 9.73 -29.12 -2.66
CA LEU A 278 10.27 -28.50 -1.45
C LEU A 278 11.50 -27.63 -1.74
N LEU A 279 12.44 -28.12 -2.54
CA LEU A 279 13.64 -27.36 -2.90
C LEU A 279 13.28 -26.12 -3.72
N THR A 280 12.47 -26.28 -4.77
CA THR A 280 12.01 -25.19 -5.63
C THR A 280 11.29 -24.12 -4.82
N TRP A 281 10.35 -24.50 -3.95
CA TRP A 281 9.67 -23.57 -3.06
C TRP A 281 10.64 -22.93 -2.07
N THR A 282 11.59 -23.68 -1.50
CA THR A 282 12.54 -23.10 -0.56
C THR A 282 13.38 -21.99 -1.21
N VAL A 283 13.94 -22.26 -2.39
CA VAL A 283 14.72 -21.27 -3.15
C VAL A 283 13.86 -20.07 -3.53
N PHE A 284 12.66 -20.31 -4.07
CA PHE A 284 11.73 -19.27 -4.48
C PHE A 284 11.29 -18.36 -3.33
N GLN A 285 10.86 -18.95 -2.20
CA GLN A 285 10.39 -18.20 -1.03
C GLN A 285 11.53 -17.41 -0.37
N ILE A 286 12.75 -17.96 -0.31
CA ILE A 286 13.93 -17.23 0.19
C ILE A 286 14.28 -16.08 -0.74
N GLY A 287 14.28 -16.29 -2.05
CA GLY A 287 14.55 -15.24 -3.05
C GLY A 287 13.61 -14.04 -2.87
N ILE A 288 12.29 -14.29 -2.85
CA ILE A 288 11.28 -13.23 -2.62
C ILE A 288 11.51 -12.51 -1.29
N GLN A 289 11.80 -13.27 -0.22
CA GLN A 289 12.00 -12.68 1.09
C GLN A 289 13.21 -11.74 1.10
N LEU A 290 14.31 -12.19 0.50
CA LEU A 290 15.58 -11.47 0.41
C LEU A 290 15.51 -10.21 -0.44
N THR A 291 14.65 -10.18 -1.47
CA THR A 291 14.56 -9.03 -2.39
C THR A 291 13.49 -8.02 -1.96
N SER A 292 12.39 -8.46 -1.36
CA SER A 292 11.17 -7.65 -1.29
C SER A 292 10.45 -7.59 0.08
N ASN A 293 10.99 -8.19 1.15
CA ASN A 293 10.42 -8.09 2.52
C ASN A 293 8.90 -8.35 2.61
N PHE A 294 8.43 -9.47 2.10
CA PHE A 294 7.00 -9.85 2.04
C PHE A 294 6.38 -10.28 3.39
N GLY A 295 6.74 -9.59 4.49
CA GLY A 295 6.26 -9.90 5.83
C GLY A 295 6.49 -11.37 6.20
N TRP A 296 5.51 -11.98 6.87
CA TRP A 296 5.56 -13.38 7.27
C TRP A 296 5.10 -14.38 6.20
N LEU A 297 4.65 -13.93 5.03
CA LEU A 297 4.01 -14.79 4.03
C LEU A 297 4.96 -15.90 3.55
N ASN A 298 6.16 -15.55 3.10
CA ASN A 298 7.13 -16.54 2.62
C ASN A 298 7.65 -17.41 3.77
N THR A 299 7.82 -16.84 4.96
CA THR A 299 8.22 -17.58 6.16
C THR A 299 7.17 -18.63 6.55
N ALA A 300 5.87 -18.29 6.46
CA ALA A 300 4.78 -19.24 6.66
C ALA A 300 4.79 -20.34 5.58
N SER A 301 4.96 -19.96 4.31
CA SER A 301 5.05 -20.91 3.18
C SER A 301 6.22 -21.89 3.32
N LEU A 302 7.40 -21.42 3.76
CA LEU A 302 8.56 -22.27 4.08
C LEU A 302 8.23 -23.27 5.19
N GLY A 303 7.59 -22.80 6.26
CA GLY A 303 7.14 -23.65 7.36
C GLY A 303 6.15 -24.72 6.93
N LEU A 304 5.15 -24.36 6.12
CA LEU A 304 4.17 -25.28 5.55
C LEU A 304 4.79 -26.26 4.55
N GLY A 305 5.81 -25.83 3.79
CA GLY A 305 6.57 -26.66 2.87
C GLY A 305 7.10 -27.95 3.50
N LEU A 306 7.42 -27.93 4.79
CA LEU A 306 7.86 -29.11 5.55
C LEU A 306 6.80 -30.23 5.58
N LEU A 307 5.52 -29.94 5.32
CA LEU A 307 4.48 -30.94 5.16
C LEU A 307 4.62 -31.80 3.91
N LEU A 308 5.48 -31.44 2.95
CA LEU A 308 5.81 -32.31 1.84
C LEU A 308 6.65 -33.52 2.28
N LEU A 309 7.26 -33.45 3.46
CA LEU A 309 8.05 -34.53 4.02
C LEU A 309 7.17 -35.55 4.76
N ASP A 310 7.64 -36.79 4.80
CA ASP A 310 7.18 -37.83 5.71
C ASP A 310 8.34 -38.29 6.60
N ASP A 311 8.06 -39.01 7.68
CA ASP A 311 9.09 -39.44 8.64
C ASP A 311 10.17 -40.32 7.97
N GLN A 312 9.82 -41.09 6.92
CA GLN A 312 10.80 -41.92 6.19
C GLN A 312 11.70 -41.07 5.28
N MET A 313 11.17 -40.02 4.65
CA MET A 313 11.96 -39.06 3.90
C MET A 313 13.00 -38.40 4.82
N LEU A 314 12.60 -37.98 6.03
CA LEU A 314 13.53 -37.43 7.02
C LEU A 314 14.57 -38.45 7.48
N ALA A 315 14.15 -39.68 7.80
CA ALA A 315 15.06 -40.76 8.16
C ALA A 315 16.10 -41.02 7.05
N SER A 316 15.68 -41.02 5.78
CA SER A 316 16.55 -41.26 4.62
C SER A 316 17.65 -40.21 4.41
N VAL A 317 17.43 -38.97 4.85
CA VAL A 317 18.45 -37.92 4.82
C VAL A 317 19.48 -38.17 5.90
N THR A 318 19.04 -38.52 7.11
CA THR A 318 19.95 -38.75 8.22
C THR A 318 20.79 -40.01 8.09
N THR A 319 20.28 -41.07 7.45
CA THR A 319 21.12 -42.24 7.12
C THR A 319 22.26 -41.88 6.16
N ARG A 320 22.01 -40.97 5.21
CA ARG A 320 23.03 -40.51 4.25
C ARG A 320 24.09 -39.59 4.89
N LEU A 321 23.68 -38.74 5.83
CA LEU A 321 24.59 -37.79 6.49
C LEU A 321 25.42 -38.40 7.64
N LYS A 322 25.15 -39.65 8.05
CA LYS A 322 25.83 -40.38 9.14
C LYS A 322 25.99 -39.64 10.49
N PRO A 323 25.05 -38.82 11.01
CA PRO A 323 25.14 -38.34 12.38
C PRO A 323 24.83 -39.51 13.33
N SER A 324 25.80 -39.90 14.15
CA SER A 324 25.73 -41.05 15.05
C SER A 324 24.47 -41.00 15.94
N GLY A 325 23.58 -42.00 15.82
CA GLY A 325 22.40 -42.19 16.69
C GLY A 325 21.14 -41.37 16.36
N LEU A 326 21.20 -40.37 15.46
CA LEU A 326 20.04 -39.52 15.14
C LEU A 326 19.01 -40.23 14.23
N SER A 327 19.49 -41.03 13.28
CA SER A 327 18.62 -41.76 12.33
C SER A 327 17.68 -42.75 13.03
N ALA A 328 18.16 -43.44 14.07
CA ALA A 328 17.35 -44.34 14.87
C ALA A 328 16.25 -43.61 15.67
N ARG A 329 16.48 -42.34 16.06
CA ARG A 329 15.48 -41.51 16.77
C ARG A 329 14.40 -40.94 15.84
N LEU A 330 14.74 -40.72 14.57
CA LEU A 330 13.80 -40.24 13.55
C LEU A 330 12.96 -41.37 12.94
N THR A 331 13.52 -42.58 12.89
CA THR A 331 12.84 -43.77 12.38
C THR A 331 11.88 -44.29 13.44
N LEU A 332 10.64 -43.83 13.39
CA LEU A 332 9.58 -44.34 14.26
C LEU A 332 8.99 -45.61 13.63
N PRO A 333 8.79 -46.70 14.40
CA PRO A 333 8.08 -47.87 13.89
C PRO A 333 6.68 -47.45 13.46
N ILE A 334 6.21 -48.00 12.33
CA ILE A 334 4.83 -47.80 11.86
C ILE A 334 3.91 -48.50 12.87
N CYS A 335 3.51 -47.77 13.92
CA CYS A 335 2.54 -48.26 14.87
C CYS A 335 1.15 -48.08 14.26
N PRO A 336 0.32 -49.13 14.16
CA PRO A 336 -1.06 -48.96 13.75
C PRO A 336 -1.72 -47.97 14.72
N PRO A 337 -2.54 -47.03 14.22
CA PRO A 337 -3.12 -45.99 15.07
C PRO A 337 -3.95 -46.63 16.17
N VAL A 338 -3.47 -46.54 17.42
CA VAL A 338 -4.28 -46.88 18.59
C VAL A 338 -5.37 -45.82 18.66
N SER A 339 -6.54 -46.20 18.15
CA SER A 339 -7.69 -45.32 18.11
C SER A 339 -8.26 -45.23 19.51
N ALA A 340 -7.95 -44.17 20.25
CA ALA A 340 -8.72 -43.83 21.44
C ALA A 340 -10.21 -43.72 21.02
N PRO A 341 -11.16 -44.27 21.79
CA PRO A 341 -12.58 -44.25 21.41
C PRO A 341 -13.07 -42.79 21.35
N SER A 342 -13.03 -42.19 20.17
CA SER A 342 -13.69 -40.92 19.91
C SER A 342 -15.16 -41.20 19.67
N ARG A 343 -16.06 -40.49 20.36
CA ARG A 343 -17.51 -40.60 20.09
C ARG A 343 -17.73 -40.39 18.58
N ALA A 344 -18.31 -41.38 17.89
CA ALA A 344 -18.40 -41.42 16.43
C ALA A 344 -18.97 -40.13 15.81
N TRP A 345 -19.91 -39.47 16.49
CA TRP A 345 -20.48 -38.19 16.05
C TRP A 345 -19.44 -37.06 15.94
N ARG A 346 -18.44 -36.98 16.84
CA ARG A 346 -17.39 -35.95 16.78
C ARG A 346 -16.52 -36.09 15.53
N SER A 347 -16.24 -37.33 15.13
CA SER A 347 -15.48 -37.60 13.90
C SER A 347 -16.31 -37.28 12.66
N ARG A 348 -17.62 -37.56 12.67
CA ARG A 348 -18.54 -37.22 11.57
C ARG A 348 -18.68 -35.71 11.41
N VAL A 349 -18.88 -34.97 12.51
CA VAL A 349 -18.98 -33.50 12.49
C VAL A 349 -17.70 -32.85 11.97
N LEU A 350 -16.53 -33.29 12.46
CA LEU A 350 -15.27 -32.78 11.92
C LEU A 350 -15.09 -33.11 10.44
N GLY A 351 -15.43 -34.34 10.04
CA GLY A 351 -15.37 -34.76 8.64
C GLY A 351 -16.25 -33.88 7.75
N LEU A 352 -17.49 -33.63 8.17
CA LEU A 352 -18.41 -32.73 7.47
C LEU A 352 -17.81 -31.32 7.36
N ALA A 353 -17.31 -30.75 8.45
CA ALA A 353 -16.72 -29.40 8.44
C ALA A 353 -15.52 -29.29 7.48
N LEU A 354 -14.62 -30.27 7.48
CA LEU A 354 -13.46 -30.29 6.58
C LEU A 354 -13.87 -30.48 5.12
N TRP A 355 -14.88 -31.31 4.83
CA TRP A 355 -15.40 -31.46 3.47
C TRP A 355 -16.15 -30.22 2.98
N THR A 356 -16.88 -29.53 3.86
CA THR A 356 -17.49 -28.23 3.55
C THR A 356 -16.43 -27.19 3.25
N HIS A 357 -15.36 -27.09 4.06
CA HIS A 357 -14.22 -26.23 3.79
C HIS A 357 -13.60 -26.53 2.42
N PHE A 358 -13.32 -27.81 2.14
CA PHE A 358 -12.80 -28.26 0.85
C PHE A 358 -13.72 -27.84 -0.31
N ALA A 359 -15.02 -28.09 -0.22
CA ALA A 359 -15.98 -27.70 -1.26
C ALA A 359 -15.98 -26.19 -1.53
N LEU A 360 -15.97 -25.37 -0.47
CA LEU A 360 -15.90 -23.91 -0.58
C LEU A 360 -14.57 -23.45 -1.18
N SER A 361 -13.47 -24.10 -0.83
CA SER A 361 -12.14 -23.80 -1.37
C SER A 361 -12.04 -24.06 -2.88
N ILE A 362 -12.76 -25.07 -3.39
CA ILE A 362 -12.83 -25.38 -4.82
C ILE A 362 -13.56 -24.26 -5.59
N VAL A 363 -14.56 -23.61 -4.98
CA VAL A 363 -15.24 -22.45 -5.60
C VAL A 363 -14.26 -21.31 -5.82
N PHE A 364 -13.39 -21.00 -4.84
CA PHE A 364 -12.35 -19.98 -5.00
C PHE A 364 -11.29 -20.38 -6.02
N LEU A 365 -10.85 -21.64 -6.02
CA LEU A 365 -9.91 -22.14 -7.02
C LEU A 365 -10.48 -22.02 -8.44
N ALA A 366 -11.75 -22.40 -8.63
CA ALA A 366 -12.42 -22.27 -9.92
C ALA A 366 -12.51 -20.80 -10.37
N LYS A 367 -12.80 -19.88 -9.44
CA LYS A 367 -12.79 -18.43 -9.69
C LYS A 367 -11.39 -17.94 -10.09
N ALA A 368 -10.34 -18.36 -9.37
CA ALA A 368 -8.95 -18.00 -9.68
C ALA A 368 -8.53 -18.49 -11.08
N CYS A 369 -9.04 -19.65 -11.52
CA CYS A 369 -8.89 -20.16 -12.88
C CYS A 369 -9.72 -19.41 -13.95
N GLY A 370 -10.43 -18.33 -13.59
CA GLY A 370 -11.26 -17.56 -14.52
C GLY A 370 -12.56 -18.26 -14.95
N LEU A 371 -12.99 -19.31 -14.23
CA LEU A 371 -14.22 -20.01 -14.57
C LEU A 371 -15.45 -19.18 -14.14
N PRO A 372 -16.43 -18.96 -15.03
CA PRO A 372 -17.65 -18.25 -14.66
C PRO A 372 -18.50 -19.12 -13.71
N LEU A 373 -18.77 -18.60 -12.52
CA LEU A 373 -19.54 -19.32 -11.48
C LEU A 373 -20.89 -18.64 -11.24
N PRO A 374 -22.01 -19.38 -11.25
CA PRO A 374 -23.32 -18.87 -10.89
C PRO A 374 -23.36 -18.26 -9.48
N ALA A 375 -24.20 -17.25 -9.29
CA ALA A 375 -24.40 -16.61 -7.98
C ALA A 375 -24.78 -17.61 -6.87
N ALA A 376 -25.54 -18.66 -7.21
CA ALA A 376 -25.93 -19.71 -6.27
C ALA A 376 -24.74 -20.48 -5.67
N LEU A 377 -23.66 -20.68 -6.44
CA LEU A 377 -22.44 -21.36 -5.96
C LEU A 377 -21.53 -20.43 -5.15
N THR A 378 -21.60 -19.11 -5.39
CA THR A 378 -20.77 -18.12 -4.70
C THR A 378 -21.47 -17.49 -3.49
N ALA A 379 -22.78 -17.61 -3.35
CA ALA A 379 -23.53 -17.07 -2.21
C ALA A 379 -23.10 -17.67 -0.85
N PRO A 380 -22.92 -19.00 -0.69
CA PRO A 380 -22.45 -19.58 0.58
C PRO A 380 -21.04 -19.11 0.96
N VAL A 381 -20.20 -18.82 -0.04
CA VAL A 381 -18.84 -18.32 0.15
C VAL A 381 -18.83 -16.95 0.82
N ARG A 382 -19.80 -16.08 0.52
CA ARG A 382 -19.91 -14.74 1.14
C ARG A 382 -20.21 -14.80 2.64
N LEU A 383 -20.91 -15.84 3.10
CA LEU A 383 -21.23 -15.99 4.52
C LEU A 383 -20.01 -16.39 5.36
N VAL A 384 -19.04 -17.10 4.75
CA VAL A 384 -17.82 -17.55 5.43
C VAL A 384 -16.62 -16.65 5.18
N SER A 385 -16.69 -15.73 4.21
CA SER A 385 -15.57 -14.85 3.84
C SER A 385 -15.21 -13.86 4.95
N GLU A 386 -16.19 -13.41 5.74
CA GLU A 386 -15.92 -12.51 6.89
C GLU A 386 -15.17 -13.22 8.02
N PHE A 387 -15.32 -14.55 8.15
CA PHE A 387 -14.51 -15.37 9.04
C PHE A 387 -13.10 -15.67 8.51
N ARG A 388 -12.81 -15.26 7.25
CA ARG A 388 -11.50 -15.42 6.60
C ARG A 388 -10.92 -16.83 6.71
N SER A 389 -11.81 -17.81 6.72
CA SER A 389 -11.51 -19.21 7.01
C SER A 389 -11.38 -20.04 5.73
N VAL A 390 -11.86 -19.51 4.61
CA VAL A 390 -11.65 -20.02 3.24
C VAL A 390 -11.41 -18.80 2.36
N ASN A 391 -10.25 -18.72 1.71
CA ASN A 391 -9.81 -17.49 1.05
C ASN A 391 -9.31 -17.73 -0.37
N GLU A 392 -9.23 -16.67 -1.16
CA GLU A 392 -8.57 -16.62 -2.48
C GLU A 392 -7.14 -16.10 -2.34
N TYR A 393 -6.20 -16.64 -3.12
CA TYR A 393 -4.80 -16.22 -3.15
C TYR A 393 -4.40 -15.74 -4.55
N SER A 394 -4.08 -14.45 -4.67
CA SER A 394 -3.85 -13.77 -5.96
C SER A 394 -2.64 -12.83 -5.94
N LEU A 395 -1.59 -13.20 -5.23
CA LEU A 395 -0.39 -12.37 -5.05
C LEU A 395 0.27 -12.00 -6.38
N TYR A 396 0.46 -10.68 -6.60
CA TYR A 396 1.11 -10.10 -7.77
C TYR A 396 0.53 -10.58 -9.11
N ALA A 397 -0.80 -10.72 -9.16
CA ALA A 397 -1.52 -10.97 -10.40
C ALA A 397 -1.37 -9.81 -11.41
N THR A 398 -1.28 -8.58 -10.89
CA THR A 398 -1.11 -7.35 -11.67
C THR A 398 -0.08 -6.43 -11.01
N PHE A 399 0.53 -5.56 -11.79
CA PHE A 399 1.50 -4.57 -11.31
C PHE A 399 0.93 -3.15 -11.37
N VAL A 400 1.40 -2.31 -10.46
CA VAL A 400 1.16 -0.86 -10.52
C VAL A 400 2.16 -0.24 -11.49
N PRO A 401 1.77 0.79 -12.25
CA PRO A 401 2.64 1.37 -13.28
C PRO A 401 3.85 2.09 -12.68
N ASP A 402 3.67 2.77 -11.54
CA ASP A 402 4.71 3.54 -10.87
C ASP A 402 4.69 3.28 -9.36
N ARG A 403 5.85 3.35 -8.69
CA ARG A 403 5.91 3.44 -7.23
C ARG A 403 5.51 4.85 -6.78
N PHE A 404 4.30 4.95 -6.23
CA PHE A 404 3.77 6.19 -5.66
C PHE A 404 3.67 6.11 -4.14
N GLN A 405 4.03 7.20 -3.46
CA GLN A 405 4.08 7.29 -2.00
C GLN A 405 3.51 8.62 -1.51
N VAL A 406 2.81 8.58 -0.37
CA VAL A 406 2.38 9.79 0.34
C VAL A 406 3.32 10.05 1.49
N GLU A 407 3.69 11.31 1.71
CA GLU A 407 4.51 11.76 2.84
C GLU A 407 3.81 12.90 3.58
N PHE A 408 4.02 12.95 4.89
CA PHE A 408 3.49 14.00 5.77
C PHE A 408 4.58 15.01 6.06
N GLU A 409 4.29 16.28 5.84
CA GLU A 409 5.21 17.37 6.11
C GLU A 409 4.52 18.44 6.95
N GLY A 410 5.14 18.84 8.05
CA GLY A 410 4.63 19.87 8.94
C GLY A 410 5.32 21.22 8.76
N SER A 411 4.63 22.28 9.19
CA SER A 411 5.19 23.61 9.39
C SER A 411 4.61 24.22 10.67
N ASN A 412 5.44 24.94 11.44
CA ASN A 412 5.04 25.69 12.63
C ASN A 412 5.34 27.20 12.53
N ASP A 413 5.64 27.67 11.31
CA ASP A 413 6.08 29.03 10.99
C ASP A 413 5.33 29.63 9.80
N ALA A 414 4.02 29.33 9.70
CA ALA A 414 3.13 29.77 8.63
C ALA A 414 3.62 29.36 7.22
N GLY A 415 4.03 28.10 7.08
CA GLY A 415 4.40 27.50 5.80
C GLY A 415 5.76 27.93 5.24
N ARG A 416 6.59 28.63 6.01
CA ARG A 416 7.92 29.08 5.57
C ARG A 416 8.93 27.94 5.52
N THR A 417 8.94 27.09 6.53
CA THR A 417 9.76 25.88 6.57
C THR A 417 8.89 24.64 6.71
N TRP A 418 9.27 23.59 5.99
CA TRP A 418 8.57 22.31 5.98
C TRP A 418 9.52 21.22 6.43
N ARG A 419 9.07 20.37 7.35
CA ARG A 419 9.83 19.23 7.87
C ARG A 419 9.02 17.95 7.71
N THR A 420 9.65 16.91 7.20
CA THR A 420 9.03 15.61 6.95
C THR A 420 8.92 14.78 8.22
N PHE A 421 7.81 14.07 8.37
CA PHE A 421 7.67 13.00 9.37
C PHE A 421 8.24 11.70 8.79
N ASP A 422 9.36 11.26 9.36
CA ASP A 422 10.11 10.14 8.79
C ASP A 422 9.45 8.79 9.12
N TYR A 423 9.26 7.97 8.10
CA TYR A 423 8.87 6.57 8.19
C TYR A 423 10.04 5.73 8.72
N ARG A 424 9.71 4.60 9.36
CA ARG A 424 10.69 3.67 9.93
C ARG A 424 11.30 2.78 8.87
N TYR A 425 10.56 2.38 7.83
CA TYR A 425 11.02 1.36 6.88
C TYR A 425 10.89 1.78 5.42
N LEU A 426 9.83 2.50 5.05
CA LEU A 426 9.66 3.04 3.70
C LEU A 426 10.75 4.09 3.39
N PRO A 427 11.32 4.07 2.19
CA PRO A 427 12.29 5.07 1.78
C PRO A 427 11.60 6.40 1.54
N GLN A 428 12.09 7.48 2.14
CA GLN A 428 11.69 8.86 1.85
C GLN A 428 12.84 9.69 1.30
N HIS A 429 14.08 9.29 1.58
CA HIS A 429 15.27 9.96 1.07
C HIS A 429 15.85 9.22 -0.15
N PRO A 430 16.36 9.94 -1.17
CA PRO A 430 16.92 9.33 -2.37
C PRO A 430 18.05 8.31 -2.14
N ASP A 431 18.78 8.43 -1.04
CA ASP A 431 19.91 7.61 -0.61
C ASP A 431 19.52 6.49 0.37
N GLN A 432 18.22 6.30 0.64
CA GLN A 432 17.72 5.27 1.53
C GLN A 432 17.08 4.11 0.76
N ILE A 433 17.40 2.88 1.16
CA ILE A 433 16.69 1.65 0.75
C ILE A 433 16.09 0.98 1.99
N THR A 434 15.02 0.19 1.83
CA THR A 434 14.38 -0.46 2.99
C THR A 434 15.32 -1.53 3.57
N PRO A 435 15.52 -1.57 4.90
CA PRO A 435 16.30 -2.64 5.52
C PRO A 435 15.59 -4.00 5.40
N PHE A 436 16.33 -5.10 5.59
CA PHE A 436 15.69 -6.41 5.71
C PHE A 436 14.93 -6.50 7.04
N ILE A 437 13.60 -6.57 6.96
CA ILE A 437 12.70 -6.59 8.14
C ILE A 437 11.92 -7.89 8.27
N ALA A 438 11.83 -8.68 7.21
CA ALA A 438 11.10 -9.92 7.25
C ALA A 438 11.59 -10.87 8.36
N PRO A 439 10.69 -11.61 9.04
CA PRO A 439 9.26 -11.76 8.78
C PRO A 439 8.35 -10.67 9.39
N TRP A 440 8.92 -9.57 9.90
CA TRP A 440 8.14 -8.43 10.37
C TRP A 440 7.36 -7.78 9.22
N PHE A 441 6.16 -7.29 9.51
CA PHE A 441 5.33 -6.55 8.56
C PHE A 441 4.94 -5.21 9.18
N ALA A 442 5.48 -4.13 8.64
CA ALA A 442 5.18 -2.77 9.08
C ALA A 442 3.82 -2.33 8.54
N ARG A 443 2.78 -2.57 9.33
CA ARG A 443 1.40 -2.60 8.85
C ARG A 443 0.89 -1.20 8.51
N PHE A 444 1.17 -0.22 9.37
CA PHE A 444 0.88 1.18 9.11
C PHE A 444 1.47 1.68 7.77
N GLU A 445 2.77 1.50 7.56
CA GLU A 445 3.47 1.99 6.36
C GLU A 445 3.03 1.26 5.09
N ALA A 446 2.87 -0.06 5.15
CA ALA A 446 2.36 -0.86 4.03
C ALA A 446 0.98 -0.37 3.58
N THR A 447 0.14 0.03 4.54
CA THR A 447 -1.20 0.57 4.26
C THR A 447 -1.14 1.88 3.50
N LEU A 448 -0.27 2.81 3.93
CA LEU A 448 -0.11 4.10 3.26
C LEU A 448 0.33 3.92 1.81
N GLN A 449 1.26 3.00 1.56
CA GLN A 449 1.74 2.72 0.21
C GLN A 449 0.68 2.06 -0.67
N ILE A 450 0.01 1.01 -0.18
CA ILE A 450 -1.05 0.33 -0.93
C ILE A 450 -2.21 1.29 -1.24
N ALA A 451 -2.54 2.17 -0.29
CA ALA A 451 -3.59 3.16 -0.50
C ALA A 451 -3.17 4.25 -1.49
N ALA A 452 -1.87 4.44 -1.72
CA ALA A 452 -1.34 5.34 -2.74
C ALA A 452 -1.49 4.75 -4.16
N TRP A 453 -1.47 3.41 -4.32
CA TRP A 453 -1.56 2.72 -5.61
C TRP A 453 -2.92 2.77 -6.30
N ASN A 454 -4.01 2.71 -5.52
CA ASN A 454 -5.35 2.44 -6.06
C ASN A 454 -6.01 3.61 -6.79
N GLY A 455 -5.30 4.73 -6.99
CA GLY A 455 -5.81 5.98 -7.59
C GLY A 455 -6.88 6.71 -6.77
N ARG A 456 -7.57 6.01 -5.85
CA ARG A 456 -8.53 6.55 -4.90
C ARG A 456 -7.81 7.07 -3.67
N LYS A 457 -8.12 8.31 -3.27
CA LYS A 457 -7.55 8.92 -2.07
C LYS A 457 -8.04 8.19 -0.82
N SER A 458 -7.11 7.80 0.04
CA SER A 458 -7.40 7.05 1.26
C SER A 458 -8.00 7.94 2.35
N PRO A 459 -9.08 7.51 3.04
CA PRO A 459 -9.63 8.24 4.19
C PRO A 459 -8.71 8.19 5.42
N VAL A 460 -7.72 7.29 5.44
CA VAL A 460 -6.74 7.17 6.55
C VAL A 460 -5.76 8.33 6.58
N VAL A 461 -5.31 8.78 5.40
CA VAL A 461 -4.27 9.81 5.27
C VAL A 461 -4.64 11.12 6.00
N PRO A 462 -5.83 11.72 5.82
CA PRO A 462 -6.18 12.94 6.55
C PRO A 462 -6.33 12.72 8.06
N VAL A 463 -6.73 11.52 8.49
CA VAL A 463 -6.81 11.18 9.93
C VAL A 463 -5.42 11.05 10.55
N VAL A 464 -4.44 10.50 9.83
CA VAL A 464 -3.05 10.53 10.28
C VAL A 464 -2.56 11.97 10.41
N ALA A 465 -2.81 12.81 9.40
CA ALA A 465 -2.42 14.22 9.42
C ALA A 465 -3.04 15.00 10.60
N SER A 466 -4.31 14.74 10.95
CA SER A 466 -4.95 15.36 12.12
C SER A 466 -4.32 14.93 13.45
N HIS A 467 -3.93 13.66 13.57
CA HIS A 467 -3.20 13.16 14.74
C HIS A 467 -1.79 13.72 14.84
N LEU A 468 -1.12 14.01 13.72
CA LEU A 468 0.18 14.68 13.71
C LEU A 468 0.05 16.15 14.13
N LEU A 469 -0.98 16.87 13.68
CA LEU A 469 -1.30 18.24 14.14
C LEU A 469 -1.53 18.30 15.65
N THR A 470 -2.30 17.35 16.17
CA THR A 470 -2.66 17.27 17.60
C THR A 470 -1.59 16.56 18.45
N ARG A 471 -0.48 16.13 17.84
CA ARG A 471 0.66 15.44 18.47
C ARG A 471 0.24 14.22 19.29
N ASN A 472 -0.67 13.41 18.76
CA ASN A 472 -1.15 12.19 19.41
C ASN A 472 0.02 11.22 19.67
N PRO A 473 0.34 10.87 20.93
CA PRO A 473 1.56 10.13 21.26
C PRO A 473 1.58 8.70 20.69
N ASP A 474 0.42 8.08 20.50
CA ASP A 474 0.36 6.71 19.97
C ASP A 474 0.61 6.71 18.46
N VAL A 475 0.02 7.64 17.72
CA VAL A 475 0.27 7.81 16.27
C VAL A 475 1.69 8.30 16.00
N MET A 476 2.21 9.22 16.80
CA MET A 476 3.58 9.72 16.67
C MET A 476 4.63 8.60 16.78
N ARG A 477 4.37 7.56 17.58
CA ARG A 477 5.28 6.40 17.69
C ARG A 477 5.34 5.54 16.43
N LEU A 478 4.36 5.64 15.52
CA LEU A 478 4.42 4.94 14.24
C LEU A 478 5.54 5.51 13.34
N PHE A 479 5.89 6.77 13.54
CA PHE A 479 6.99 7.44 12.84
C PHE A 479 8.33 7.22 13.56
N ARG A 480 9.43 7.42 12.84
CA ARG A 480 10.80 7.27 13.36
C ARG A 480 11.16 8.40 14.32
N THR A 481 10.83 9.63 13.96
CA THR A 481 11.20 10.85 14.70
C THR A 481 10.09 11.89 14.67
N ASP A 482 10.00 12.69 15.74
CA ASP A 482 9.20 13.91 15.78
C ASP A 482 10.06 15.09 15.27
N PRO A 483 9.78 15.67 14.10
CA PRO A 483 10.54 16.80 13.56
C PRO A 483 10.26 18.13 14.29
N PHE A 484 9.32 18.14 15.25
CA PHE A 484 8.83 19.30 15.99
C PHE A 484 8.96 19.12 17.51
N PRO A 485 10.18 18.94 18.05
CA PRO A 485 10.38 18.70 19.48
C PRO A 485 9.84 19.84 20.35
N ASP A 486 10.09 21.08 19.94
CA ASP A 486 9.81 22.28 20.75
C ASP A 486 8.37 22.79 20.62
N ARG A 487 7.86 22.87 19.39
CA ARG A 487 6.53 23.42 19.08
C ARG A 487 5.86 22.61 17.98
N PRO A 488 4.63 22.10 18.19
CA PRO A 488 3.93 21.28 17.21
C PRO A 488 3.69 22.04 15.90
N PRO A 489 3.53 21.30 14.79
CA PRO A 489 3.15 21.90 13.52
C PRO A 489 1.77 22.56 13.63
N THR A 490 1.63 23.73 13.03
CA THR A 490 0.34 24.41 12.84
C THR A 490 -0.36 23.94 11.58
N ILE A 491 0.40 23.40 10.61
CA ILE A 491 -0.10 22.92 9.32
C ILE A 491 0.60 21.61 9.00
N ILE A 492 -0.15 20.62 8.51
CA ILE A 492 0.37 19.38 7.93
C ILE A 492 -0.10 19.30 6.47
N ARG A 493 0.85 19.20 5.54
CA ARG A 493 0.54 18.86 4.15
C ARG A 493 0.81 17.38 3.89
N MET A 494 0.05 16.83 2.95
CA MET A 494 0.16 15.44 2.52
C MET A 494 0.61 15.44 1.06
N ARG A 495 1.89 15.16 0.81
CA ARG A 495 2.48 15.25 -0.52
C ARG A 495 2.62 13.90 -1.20
N GLY A 496 2.33 13.87 -2.50
CA GLY A 496 2.48 12.71 -3.35
C GLY A 496 3.82 12.74 -4.10
N TYR A 497 4.56 11.64 -4.00
CA TYR A 497 5.85 11.48 -4.66
C TYR A 497 5.84 10.24 -5.55
N ARG A 498 6.44 10.37 -6.73
CA ARG A 498 6.83 9.24 -7.57
C ARG A 498 8.30 8.92 -7.28
N LEU A 499 8.58 7.65 -7.06
CA LEU A 499 9.93 7.15 -6.85
C LEU A 499 10.26 6.17 -7.97
N THR A 500 11.41 6.31 -8.59
CA THR A 500 11.97 5.32 -9.54
C THR A 500 13.40 5.00 -9.16
N PHE A 501 13.85 3.79 -9.42
CA PHE A 501 15.23 3.40 -9.17
C PHE A 501 16.17 4.18 -10.08
N THR A 502 17.30 4.61 -9.52
CA THR A 502 18.42 5.15 -10.29
C THR A 502 19.16 4.02 -10.99
N ASP A 503 19.79 4.29 -12.13
CA ASP A 503 20.76 3.36 -12.71
C ASP A 503 22.01 3.17 -11.83
N LEU A 504 22.76 2.08 -12.06
CA LEU A 504 23.95 1.73 -11.27
C LEU A 504 25.07 2.77 -11.36
N ASP A 505 25.21 3.50 -12.46
CA ASP A 505 26.26 4.52 -12.61
C ASP A 505 25.92 5.77 -11.80
N THR A 506 24.65 6.16 -11.79
CA THR A 506 24.10 7.21 -10.93
C THR A 506 24.26 6.84 -9.45
N TYR A 507 23.94 5.60 -9.07
CA TYR A 507 24.16 5.12 -7.69
C TYR A 507 25.64 5.17 -7.30
N ARG A 508 26.55 4.61 -8.12
CA ARG A 508 28.00 4.62 -7.84
C ARG A 508 28.57 6.02 -7.63
N ARG A 509 28.04 7.01 -8.37
CA ARG A 509 28.50 8.41 -8.29
C ARG A 509 27.90 9.19 -7.13
N THR A 510 26.65 8.90 -6.75
CA THR A 510 25.87 9.76 -5.85
C THR A 510 25.46 9.11 -4.53
N GLY A 511 25.53 7.79 -4.44
CA GLY A 511 24.99 6.99 -3.34
C GLY A 511 23.46 6.94 -3.30
N ARG A 512 22.76 7.48 -4.30
CA ARG A 512 21.29 7.52 -4.35
C ARG A 512 20.74 6.27 -5.04
N PHE A 513 19.74 5.65 -4.42
CA PHE A 513 18.97 4.53 -4.97
C PHE A 513 17.75 5.01 -5.77
N TRP A 514 17.24 6.21 -5.49
CA TRP A 514 15.97 6.70 -6.03
C TRP A 514 16.08 8.06 -6.72
N HIS A 515 15.40 8.19 -7.85
CA HIS A 515 14.89 9.46 -8.33
C HIS A 515 13.55 9.73 -7.64
N LYS A 516 13.45 10.85 -6.92
CA LYS A 516 12.24 11.27 -6.20
C LYS A 516 11.65 12.50 -6.87
N GLU A 517 10.47 12.35 -7.47
CA GLU A 517 9.74 13.40 -8.15
C GLU A 517 8.52 13.81 -7.33
N LEU A 518 8.32 15.12 -7.12
CA LEU A 518 7.07 15.64 -6.58
C LEU A 518 5.98 15.60 -7.66
N VAL A 519 4.92 14.83 -7.42
CA VAL A 519 3.74 14.82 -8.30
C VAL A 519 2.78 15.96 -7.95
N GLY A 520 2.68 16.31 -6.67
CA GLY A 520 1.85 17.39 -6.15
C GLY A 520 1.29 17.06 -4.78
N ASP A 521 0.26 17.79 -4.36
CA ASP A 521 -0.44 17.48 -3.12
C ASP A 521 -1.31 16.23 -3.31
N TYR A 522 -1.18 15.29 -2.37
CA TYR A 522 -2.03 14.10 -2.35
C TYR A 522 -3.45 14.46 -1.91
N LEU A 523 -3.58 15.29 -0.87
CA LEU A 523 -4.82 15.87 -0.36
C LEU A 523 -4.54 17.30 0.11
N PRO A 524 -5.55 18.17 0.21
CA PRO A 524 -5.39 19.52 0.76
C PRO A 524 -4.73 19.46 2.13
N ALA A 525 -3.78 20.37 2.41
CA ALA A 525 -3.14 20.44 3.72
C ALA A 525 -4.19 20.67 4.83
N LEU A 526 -3.89 20.26 6.05
CA LEU A 526 -4.76 20.43 7.21
C LEU A 526 -4.10 21.34 8.23
N TRP A 527 -4.93 22.01 9.01
CA TRP A 527 -4.50 22.86 10.12
C TRP A 527 -5.56 22.83 11.23
N GLN A 528 -5.21 23.29 12.43
CA GLN A 528 -6.13 23.35 13.56
C GLN A 528 -6.59 24.78 13.81
N ASN A 529 -7.91 25.01 13.79
CA ASN A 529 -8.50 26.32 13.99
C ASN A 529 -8.49 26.75 15.47
N GLU A 530 -8.85 28.01 15.74
CA GLU A 530 -8.88 28.58 17.09
C GLU A 530 -9.83 27.83 18.05
N ARG A 531 -10.81 27.09 17.51
CA ARG A 531 -11.74 26.25 18.27
C ARG A 531 -11.19 24.85 18.54
N GLY A 532 -9.99 24.56 18.05
CA GLY A 532 -9.37 23.23 18.14
C GLY A 532 -9.85 22.24 17.07
N GLU A 533 -10.67 22.66 16.11
CA GLU A 533 -11.19 21.81 15.05
C GLU A 533 -10.21 21.71 13.88
N ILE A 534 -10.18 20.57 13.21
CA ILE A 534 -9.33 20.34 12.05
C ILE A 534 -10.03 20.88 10.80
N ALA A 535 -9.35 21.76 10.08
CA ALA A 535 -9.86 22.40 8.87
C ALA A 535 -8.90 22.21 7.70
N GLU A 536 -9.44 22.24 6.49
CA GLU A 536 -8.62 22.24 5.28
C GLU A 536 -7.94 23.60 5.09
N PHE A 537 -6.67 23.55 4.68
CA PHE A 537 -5.91 24.67 4.17
C PHE A 537 -6.30 24.84 2.69
N SER A 538 -7.44 25.49 2.48
CA SER A 538 -8.13 25.57 1.19
C SER A 538 -8.95 26.86 1.09
N LEU A 539 -9.14 27.33 -0.13
CA LEU A 539 -9.96 28.51 -0.44
C LEU A 539 -11.40 28.16 -0.81
N ALA A 540 -11.73 26.86 -0.91
CA ALA A 540 -13.07 26.41 -1.24
C ALA A 540 -14.17 26.98 -0.30
N PRO A 541 -13.95 27.13 1.03
CA PRO A 541 -14.90 27.81 1.90
C PRO A 541 -15.11 29.28 1.53
N ALA A 542 -14.03 30.01 1.22
CA ALA A 542 -14.11 31.42 0.81
C ALA A 542 -14.83 31.57 -0.54
N ASP A 543 -14.54 30.71 -1.53
CA ASP A 543 -15.22 30.69 -2.82
C ASP A 543 -16.71 30.37 -2.68
N THR A 544 -17.06 29.47 -1.75
CA THR A 544 -18.45 29.13 -1.48
C THR A 544 -19.19 30.29 -0.82
N ALA A 545 -18.58 30.93 0.17
CA ALA A 545 -19.12 32.13 0.79
C ALA A 545 -19.34 33.27 -0.24
N LEU A 546 -18.37 33.47 -1.14
CA LEU A 546 -18.48 34.42 -2.26
C LEU A 546 -19.65 34.11 -3.19
N ARG A 547 -19.81 32.84 -3.63
CA ARG A 547 -20.94 32.42 -4.47
C ARG A 547 -22.29 32.62 -3.79
N SER A 548 -22.35 32.49 -2.48
CA SER A 548 -23.55 32.73 -1.68
C SER A 548 -23.76 34.21 -1.31
N GLY A 549 -22.91 35.13 -1.79
CA GLY A 549 -22.98 36.57 -1.49
C GLY A 549 -22.57 36.95 -0.07
N ASN A 550 -21.98 36.03 0.69
CA ASN A 550 -21.53 36.28 2.07
C ASN A 550 -20.07 36.75 2.09
N PHE A 551 -19.86 38.02 1.72
CA PHE A 551 -18.54 38.64 1.63
C PHE A 551 -17.81 38.72 2.98
N SER A 552 -18.53 38.89 4.09
CA SER A 552 -17.93 38.95 5.42
C SER A 552 -17.33 37.60 5.84
N ALA A 553 -18.05 36.49 5.60
CA ALA A 553 -17.51 35.16 5.85
C ALA A 553 -16.32 34.86 4.95
N ALA A 554 -16.39 35.21 3.66
CA ALA A 554 -15.27 35.05 2.73
C ALA A 554 -14.02 35.81 3.20
N LEU A 555 -14.18 37.07 3.62
CA LEU A 555 -13.07 37.88 4.14
C LEU A 555 -12.42 37.22 5.35
N SER A 556 -13.22 36.80 6.34
CA SER A 556 -12.73 36.14 7.54
C SER A 556 -11.95 34.86 7.23
N PHE A 557 -12.44 34.04 6.29
CA PHE A 557 -11.71 32.85 5.84
C PHE A 557 -10.39 33.20 5.15
N LEU A 558 -10.37 34.22 4.29
CA LEU A 558 -9.15 34.65 3.60
C LEU A 558 -8.10 35.20 4.58
N GLU A 559 -8.51 36.00 5.57
CA GLU A 559 -7.62 36.50 6.62
C GLU A 559 -6.99 35.36 7.42
N GLN A 560 -7.81 34.37 7.80
CA GLN A 560 -7.35 33.18 8.53
C GLN A 560 -6.37 32.34 7.71
N GLN A 561 -6.69 32.05 6.45
CA GLN A 561 -5.81 31.30 5.56
C GLN A 561 -4.49 32.05 5.30
N PHE A 562 -4.54 33.37 5.11
CA PHE A 562 -3.34 34.17 4.92
C PHE A 562 -2.46 34.22 6.18
N ALA A 563 -3.06 34.28 7.37
CA ALA A 563 -2.32 34.20 8.63
C ALA A 563 -1.57 32.85 8.79
N LEU A 564 -2.11 31.78 8.21
CA LEU A 564 -1.45 30.47 8.14
C LEU A 564 -0.39 30.39 7.02
N GLY A 565 -0.22 31.45 6.23
CA GLY A 565 0.76 31.51 5.14
C GLY A 565 0.21 31.11 3.77
N ASN A 566 -1.12 31.01 3.59
CA ASN A 566 -1.72 30.81 2.27
C ASN A 566 -1.59 32.09 1.43
N LEU A 567 -0.63 32.10 0.52
CA LEU A 567 -0.31 33.29 -0.27
C LEU A 567 -1.42 33.65 -1.28
N ASP A 568 -2.16 32.66 -1.81
CA ASP A 568 -3.33 32.92 -2.67
C ASP A 568 -4.49 33.54 -1.88
N ALA A 569 -4.66 33.15 -0.61
CA ALA A 569 -5.59 33.83 0.29
C ALA A 569 -5.21 35.31 0.46
N GLY A 570 -3.92 35.60 0.62
CA GLY A 570 -3.39 36.96 0.70
C GLY A 570 -3.65 37.77 -0.57
N LEU A 571 -3.45 37.18 -1.75
CA LEU A 571 -3.74 37.82 -3.04
C LEU A 571 -5.22 38.19 -3.17
N ARG A 572 -6.12 37.26 -2.81
CA ARG A 572 -7.56 37.51 -2.82
C ARG A 572 -7.97 38.56 -1.79
N LEU A 573 -7.37 38.54 -0.60
CA LEU A 573 -7.59 39.54 0.43
C LEU A 573 -7.18 40.94 -0.05
N ALA A 574 -6.04 41.05 -0.75
CA ALA A 574 -5.60 42.31 -1.34
C ALA A 574 -6.57 42.81 -2.43
N ASP A 575 -7.10 41.91 -3.27
CA ASP A 575 -8.10 42.26 -4.29
C ASP A 575 -9.43 42.72 -3.67
N PHE A 576 -9.85 42.11 -2.57
CA PHE A 576 -11.01 42.55 -1.76
C PHE A 576 -10.86 44.00 -1.32
N TYR A 577 -9.71 44.36 -0.74
CA TYR A 577 -9.43 45.73 -0.30
C TYR A 577 -9.25 46.72 -1.46
N ALA A 578 -8.68 46.28 -2.58
CA ALA A 578 -8.51 47.12 -3.76
C ALA A 578 -9.85 47.47 -4.44
N ARG A 579 -10.76 46.49 -4.57
CA ARG A 579 -12.03 46.65 -5.30
C ARG A 579 -13.24 47.01 -4.44
N GLY A 580 -13.18 46.78 -3.13
CA GLY A 580 -14.33 46.96 -2.24
C GLY A 580 -15.46 45.95 -2.46
N LEU A 581 -15.12 44.68 -2.70
CA LEU A 581 -16.12 43.61 -2.89
C LEU A 581 -16.83 43.30 -1.56
N GLY A 582 -18.02 43.88 -1.34
CA GLY A 582 -18.79 43.70 -0.10
C GLY A 582 -18.21 44.40 1.13
N LEU A 583 -17.22 45.27 0.93
CA LEU A 583 -16.56 46.10 1.95
C LEU A 583 -16.33 47.50 1.39
N ARG A 584 -16.05 48.47 2.26
CA ARG A 584 -15.50 49.75 1.82
C ARG A 584 -14.08 49.50 1.29
N PRO A 585 -13.72 49.95 0.06
CA PRO A 585 -12.36 49.86 -0.44
C PRO A 585 -11.35 50.46 0.55
N ASP A 586 -10.22 49.78 0.74
CA ASP A 586 -9.08 50.24 1.52
C ASP A 586 -7.80 50.05 0.68
N PRO A 587 -7.50 51.00 -0.22
CA PRO A 587 -6.38 50.86 -1.14
C PRO A 587 -5.03 50.86 -0.40
N ALA A 588 -4.92 51.48 0.79
CA ALA A 588 -3.71 51.45 1.60
C ALA A 588 -3.44 50.03 2.15
N LYS A 589 -4.47 49.34 2.63
CA LYS A 589 -4.35 47.95 3.08
C LYS A 589 -4.04 46.99 1.92
N ALA A 590 -4.63 47.22 0.74
CA ALA A 590 -4.30 46.45 -0.46
C ALA A 590 -2.83 46.62 -0.86
N PHE A 591 -2.33 47.87 -0.88
CA PHE A 591 -0.92 48.16 -1.17
C PHE A 591 0.04 47.48 -0.18
N ALA A 592 -0.29 47.51 1.11
CA ALA A 592 0.50 46.84 2.15
C ALA A 592 0.56 45.31 1.93
N LEU A 593 -0.57 44.68 1.62
CA LEU A 593 -0.64 43.23 1.34
C LEU A 593 0.13 42.85 0.06
N PHE A 594 -0.03 43.59 -1.03
CA PHE A 594 0.76 43.33 -2.24
C PHE A 594 2.25 43.54 -2.00
N SER A 595 2.64 44.52 -1.18
CA SER A 595 4.04 44.73 -0.80
C SER A 595 4.61 43.56 -0.01
N ASP A 596 3.88 43.05 0.98
CA ASP A 596 4.28 41.87 1.77
C ASP A 596 4.40 40.63 0.88
N LEU A 597 3.38 40.32 0.08
CA LEU A 597 3.38 39.18 -0.83
C LEU A 597 4.49 39.28 -1.89
N ALA A 598 4.74 40.47 -2.45
CA ALA A 598 5.83 40.70 -3.39
C ALA A 598 7.20 40.47 -2.74
N SER A 599 7.38 40.86 -1.47
CA SER A 599 8.62 40.60 -0.72
C SER A 599 8.87 39.11 -0.47
N ARG A 600 7.80 38.29 -0.47
CA ARG A 600 7.85 36.83 -0.39
C ARG A 600 8.00 36.14 -1.75
N GLY A 601 8.11 36.92 -2.83
CA GLY A 601 8.35 36.42 -4.19
C GLY A 601 7.10 36.04 -4.98
N GLU A 602 5.90 36.38 -4.52
CA GLU A 602 4.66 36.10 -5.26
C GLU A 602 4.58 36.92 -6.56
N LEU A 603 4.65 36.24 -7.72
CA LEU A 603 4.69 36.89 -9.03
C LEU A 603 3.48 37.80 -9.28
N SER A 604 2.28 37.31 -8.95
CA SER A 604 1.03 38.08 -9.10
C SER A 604 1.02 39.32 -8.20
N ALA A 605 1.63 39.24 -7.01
CA ALA A 605 1.74 40.39 -6.11
C ALA A 605 2.76 41.41 -6.61
N ILE A 606 3.90 40.99 -7.18
CA ILE A 606 4.87 41.91 -7.80
C ILE A 606 4.20 42.68 -8.95
N HIS A 607 3.41 42.00 -9.77
CA HIS A 607 2.62 42.63 -10.83
C HIS A 607 1.60 43.63 -10.26
N ASN A 608 0.80 43.23 -9.27
CA ASN A 608 -0.23 44.09 -8.70
C ASN A 608 0.36 45.28 -7.93
N LEU A 609 1.54 45.13 -7.30
CA LEU A 609 2.27 46.23 -6.69
C LEU A 609 2.74 47.25 -7.74
N ALA A 610 3.14 46.79 -8.93
CA ALA A 610 3.44 47.67 -10.06
C ALA A 610 2.20 48.47 -10.48
N THR A 611 1.05 47.81 -10.57
CA THR A 611 -0.26 48.46 -10.84
C THR A 611 -0.59 49.50 -9.77
N CYS A 612 -0.32 49.22 -8.49
CA CYS A 612 -0.52 50.20 -7.43
C CYS A 612 0.33 51.46 -7.60
N HIS A 613 1.60 51.32 -7.94
CA HIS A 613 2.48 52.46 -8.24
C HIS A 613 2.09 53.17 -9.54
N GLU A 614 1.59 52.46 -10.55
CA GLU A 614 1.15 53.08 -11.81
C GLU A 614 -0.05 54.00 -11.60
N TYR A 615 -1.09 53.49 -10.92
CA TYR A 615 -2.38 54.17 -10.77
C TYR A 615 -2.52 54.93 -9.45
N GLY A 616 -1.52 54.88 -8.56
CA GLY A 616 -1.59 55.52 -7.25
C GLY A 616 -2.57 54.84 -6.27
N ILE A 617 -2.70 53.51 -6.33
CA ILE A 617 -3.61 52.75 -5.47
C ILE A 617 -2.91 52.52 -4.12
N GLY A 618 -3.30 53.30 -3.10
CA GLY A 618 -2.79 53.15 -1.73
C GLY A 618 -1.40 53.75 -1.50
N THR A 619 -0.81 54.32 -2.54
CA THR A 619 0.50 54.99 -2.56
C THR A 619 0.44 56.15 -3.57
N PRO A 620 1.28 57.19 -3.45
CA PRO A 620 1.51 58.10 -4.57
C PRO A 620 1.94 57.35 -5.84
N SER A 621 1.52 57.85 -7.00
CA SER A 621 1.93 57.29 -8.29
C SER A 621 3.44 57.45 -8.49
N ASP A 622 4.10 56.38 -8.91
CA ASP A 622 5.52 56.33 -9.24
C ASP A 622 5.71 55.41 -10.46
N LEU A 623 5.74 56.04 -11.64
CA LEU A 623 5.84 55.32 -12.91
C LEU A 623 7.20 54.65 -13.11
N ALA A 624 8.27 55.18 -12.52
CA ALA A 624 9.60 54.57 -12.57
C ALA A 624 9.64 53.27 -11.73
N ARG A 625 9.03 53.30 -10.54
CA ARG A 625 8.89 52.12 -9.69
C ARG A 625 7.97 51.08 -10.32
N ALA A 626 6.84 51.50 -10.89
CA ALA A 626 5.92 50.62 -11.61
C ALA A 626 6.62 49.91 -12.78
N ALA A 627 7.35 50.64 -13.63
CA ALA A 627 8.10 50.06 -14.74
C ALA A 627 9.15 49.04 -14.29
N THR A 628 9.82 49.30 -13.16
CA THR A 628 10.81 48.38 -12.58
C THR A 628 10.17 47.09 -12.08
N LEU A 629 9.03 47.19 -11.39
CA LEU A 629 8.31 46.03 -10.87
C LEU A 629 7.67 45.20 -11.99
N TYR A 630 7.05 45.83 -13.00
CA TYR A 630 6.55 45.12 -14.18
C TYR A 630 7.68 44.40 -14.92
N ARG A 631 8.83 45.04 -15.11
CA ARG A 631 9.99 44.38 -15.71
C ARG A 631 10.41 43.15 -14.89
N THR A 632 10.51 43.30 -13.57
CA THR A 632 10.88 42.18 -12.67
C THR A 632 9.90 41.01 -12.80
N ALA A 633 8.59 41.27 -12.75
CA ALA A 633 7.58 40.22 -12.91
C ALA A 633 7.60 39.59 -14.32
N ALA A 634 7.87 40.39 -15.36
CA ALA A 634 8.01 39.91 -16.73
C ALA A 634 9.23 39.00 -16.90
N ASP A 635 10.38 39.37 -16.32
CA ASP A 635 11.61 38.57 -16.34
C ASP A 635 11.41 37.23 -15.61
N LEU A 636 10.59 37.22 -14.53
CA LEU A 636 10.16 36.00 -13.85
C LEU A 636 9.05 35.22 -14.59
N GLY A 637 8.58 35.72 -15.74
CA GLY A 637 7.69 35.00 -16.66
C GLY A 637 6.21 35.39 -16.60
N TYR A 638 5.81 36.41 -15.83
CA TYR A 638 4.42 36.85 -15.74
C TYR A 638 3.97 37.61 -17.01
N THR A 639 3.18 36.94 -17.85
CA THR A 639 2.83 37.41 -19.22
C THR A 639 2.15 38.79 -19.25
N LEU A 640 1.25 39.08 -18.31
CA LEU A 640 0.54 40.37 -18.26
C LEU A 640 1.48 41.55 -17.95
N SER A 641 2.60 41.30 -17.25
CA SER A 641 3.59 42.35 -16.98
C SER A 641 4.36 42.77 -18.25
N TYR A 642 4.58 41.86 -19.20
CA TYR A 642 5.09 42.23 -20.53
C TYR A 642 4.13 43.19 -21.24
N TYR A 643 2.83 42.87 -21.19
CA TYR A 643 1.80 43.70 -21.82
C TYR A 643 1.72 45.08 -21.18
N ASN A 644 1.64 45.17 -19.84
CA ASN A 644 1.54 46.44 -19.14
C ASN A 644 2.80 47.30 -19.30
N LEU A 645 4.00 46.71 -19.27
CA LEU A 645 5.22 47.47 -19.53
C LEU A 645 5.29 47.98 -20.97
N GLY A 646 4.85 47.18 -21.95
CA GLY A 646 4.72 47.62 -23.35
C GLY A 646 3.68 48.73 -23.51
N ALA A 647 2.56 48.65 -22.80
CA ALA A 647 1.53 49.69 -22.77
C ALA A 647 2.05 50.99 -22.15
N MET A 648 2.89 50.93 -21.11
CA MET A 648 3.52 52.12 -20.53
C MET A 648 4.41 52.86 -21.55
N HIS A 649 5.15 52.14 -22.40
CA HIS A 649 5.89 52.76 -23.52
C HIS A 649 4.94 53.32 -24.59
N ALA A 650 3.91 52.57 -24.99
CA ALA A 650 2.92 53.01 -25.98
C ALA A 650 2.20 54.31 -25.56
N LEU A 651 1.88 54.43 -24.27
CA LEU A 651 1.22 55.58 -23.68
C LEU A 651 2.19 56.68 -23.23
N GLN A 652 3.49 56.52 -23.47
CA GLN A 652 4.55 57.46 -23.06
C GLN A 652 4.52 57.79 -21.55
N LYS A 653 4.15 56.81 -20.71
CA LYS A 653 4.15 56.91 -19.24
C LYS A 653 5.56 56.82 -18.62
N ILE A 654 6.56 56.40 -19.40
CA ILE A 654 7.96 56.25 -18.95
C ILE A 654 8.84 57.18 -19.79
N THR A 655 9.83 57.82 -19.17
CA THR A 655 10.75 58.75 -19.83
C THR A 655 12.19 58.23 -19.82
N PRO A 656 12.89 58.19 -20.98
CA PRO A 656 12.35 58.42 -22.31
C PRO A 656 11.47 57.24 -22.77
N PRO A 657 10.39 57.49 -23.55
CA PRO A 657 9.64 56.41 -24.18
C PRO A 657 10.51 55.70 -25.23
N ASP A 658 10.30 54.39 -25.39
CA ASP A 658 11.04 53.53 -26.32
C ASP A 658 10.02 52.66 -27.06
N ASP A 659 9.64 53.12 -28.25
CA ASP A 659 8.58 52.48 -29.04
C ASP A 659 9.01 51.11 -29.57
N VAL A 660 10.31 50.93 -29.86
CA VAL A 660 10.87 49.64 -30.30
C VAL A 660 10.74 48.62 -29.18
N ARG A 661 11.18 48.98 -27.97
CA ARG A 661 11.06 48.12 -26.78
C ARG A 661 9.60 47.89 -26.41
N GLY A 662 8.76 48.92 -26.48
CA GLY A 662 7.33 48.83 -26.22
C GLY A 662 6.65 47.80 -27.13
N LEU A 663 6.89 47.86 -28.43
CA LEU A 663 6.34 46.92 -29.40
C LEU A 663 6.90 45.51 -29.18
N ALA A 664 8.20 45.38 -28.91
CA ALA A 664 8.84 44.09 -28.64
C ALA A 664 8.20 43.37 -27.43
N LEU A 665 7.94 44.10 -26.33
CA LEU A 665 7.28 43.58 -25.14
C LEU A 665 5.84 43.12 -25.42
N LEU A 666 5.05 43.90 -26.16
CA LEU A 666 3.69 43.51 -26.55
C LEU A 666 3.67 42.25 -27.43
N LEU A 667 4.59 42.15 -28.39
CA LEU A 667 4.74 40.97 -29.24
C LEU A 667 5.14 39.73 -28.43
N ARG A 668 6.00 39.91 -27.42
CA ARG A 668 6.41 38.83 -26.51
C ARG A 668 5.27 38.37 -25.59
N ALA A 669 4.47 39.29 -25.07
CA ALA A 669 3.26 38.96 -24.32
C ALA A 669 2.30 38.12 -25.17
N ARG A 670 2.11 38.53 -26.44
CA ARG A 670 1.24 37.83 -27.39
C ARG A 670 1.74 36.43 -27.73
N SER A 671 3.03 36.25 -28.02
CA SER A 671 3.59 34.94 -28.38
C SER A 671 3.55 33.91 -27.23
N ARG A 672 3.54 34.40 -25.99
CA ARG A 672 3.40 33.61 -24.77
C ARG A 672 1.94 33.35 -24.36
N SER A 673 0.99 34.10 -24.93
CA SER A 673 -0.44 33.93 -24.66
C SER A 673 -0.99 32.78 -25.51
N ARG A 674 -1.36 31.67 -24.86
CA ARG A 674 -1.95 30.49 -25.49
C ARG A 674 -3.14 29.98 -24.66
N GLY A 675 -4.13 29.37 -25.31
CA GLY A 675 -5.30 28.82 -24.64
C GLY A 675 -6.40 29.84 -24.37
N ASP A 676 -7.37 29.46 -23.53
CA ASP A 676 -8.64 30.17 -23.32
C ASP A 676 -8.69 31.00 -22.01
N ASP A 677 -7.53 31.25 -21.40
CA ASP A 677 -7.42 32.04 -20.16
C ASP A 677 -7.80 33.53 -20.39
N PRO A 678 -8.51 34.19 -19.45
CA PRO A 678 -8.94 35.59 -19.60
C PRO A 678 -7.81 36.59 -19.85
N ILE A 679 -6.62 36.37 -19.27
CA ILE A 679 -5.44 37.24 -19.49
C ILE A 679 -4.92 37.05 -20.91
N ALA A 680 -4.82 35.80 -21.37
CA ALA A 680 -4.42 35.50 -22.75
C ALA A 680 -5.39 36.13 -23.75
N ARG A 681 -6.70 36.03 -23.51
CA ARG A 681 -7.74 36.66 -24.34
C ARG A 681 -7.59 38.18 -24.34
N PHE A 682 -7.42 38.81 -23.18
CA PHE A 682 -7.20 40.26 -23.07
C PHE A 682 -6.00 40.74 -23.89
N ILE A 683 -4.87 40.03 -23.80
CA ILE A 683 -3.63 40.35 -24.55
C ILE A 683 -3.80 40.11 -26.05
N LEU A 684 -4.48 39.03 -26.44
CA LEU A 684 -4.69 38.66 -27.84
C LEU A 684 -5.69 39.56 -28.55
N GLU A 685 -6.73 40.01 -27.85
CA GLU A 685 -7.72 40.94 -28.38
C GLU A 685 -7.15 42.36 -28.49
N ASP A 686 -6.22 42.75 -27.59
CA ASP A 686 -5.62 44.10 -27.52
C ASP A 686 -6.66 45.21 -27.70
N ARG A 687 -7.82 45.11 -27.02
CA ARG A 687 -8.93 46.07 -27.17
C ARG A 687 -8.53 47.52 -26.88
N SER A 688 -7.50 47.72 -26.05
CA SER A 688 -6.94 49.02 -25.75
C SER A 688 -6.08 49.60 -26.89
N GLY A 689 -5.79 48.83 -27.94
CA GLY A 689 -5.12 49.27 -29.16
C GLY A 689 -3.67 49.74 -28.94
N HIS A 690 -2.98 49.23 -27.92
CA HIS A 690 -1.63 49.69 -27.60
C HIS A 690 -0.63 49.33 -28.70
N ARG A 691 -0.78 48.15 -29.32
CA ARG A 691 0.05 47.74 -30.45
C ARG A 691 -0.17 48.64 -31.66
N GLN A 692 -1.44 48.91 -32.00
CA GLN A 692 -1.76 49.74 -33.16
C GLN A 692 -1.21 51.17 -32.98
N ARG A 693 -1.37 51.76 -31.79
CA ARG A 693 -0.82 53.08 -31.46
C ARG A 693 0.69 53.18 -31.65
N LEU A 694 1.44 52.12 -31.36
CA LEU A 694 2.88 52.07 -31.61
C LEU A 694 3.17 51.95 -33.11
N LEU A 695 2.48 51.05 -33.82
CA LEU A 695 2.64 50.87 -35.26
C LEU A 695 2.37 52.15 -36.05
N ASP A 696 1.37 52.93 -35.65
CA ASP A 696 0.97 54.17 -36.34
C ASP A 696 2.05 55.27 -36.31
N ARG A 697 3.03 55.20 -35.39
CA ARG A 697 4.09 56.21 -35.23
C ARG A 697 5.51 55.70 -35.44
N MET A 698 5.68 54.41 -35.77
CA MET A 698 6.99 53.78 -35.97
C MET A 698 7.34 53.65 -37.46
N THR A 699 8.63 53.74 -37.78
CA THR A 699 9.12 53.44 -39.14
C THR A 699 9.18 51.92 -39.38
N PRO A 700 9.14 51.45 -40.64
CA PRO A 700 9.31 50.03 -40.96
C PRO A 700 10.59 49.42 -40.37
N ALA A 701 11.69 50.17 -40.34
CA ALA A 701 12.96 49.73 -39.73
C ALA A 701 12.84 49.54 -38.20
N ALA A 702 12.17 50.46 -37.51
CA ALA A 702 11.92 50.34 -36.07
C ALA A 702 10.99 49.16 -35.73
N ILE A 703 9.98 48.90 -36.57
CA ILE A 703 9.10 47.74 -36.45
C ILE A 703 9.90 46.44 -36.62
N ALA A 704 10.74 46.35 -37.65
CA ALA A 704 11.60 45.19 -37.88
C ALA A 704 12.52 44.91 -36.68
N LEU A 705 13.14 45.96 -36.12
CA LEU A 705 13.98 45.86 -34.92
C LEU A 705 13.18 45.38 -33.69
N ALA A 706 11.95 45.83 -33.50
CA ALA A 706 11.09 45.38 -32.40
C ALA A 706 10.72 43.89 -32.53
N HIS A 707 10.44 43.43 -33.75
CA HIS A 707 10.21 42.01 -34.04
C HIS A 707 11.46 41.15 -33.76
N GLU A 708 12.64 41.65 -34.09
CA GLU A 708 13.90 41.00 -33.77
C GLU A 708 14.13 40.92 -32.24
N GLN A 709 13.89 42.02 -31.52
CA GLN A 709 14.01 42.04 -30.06
C GLN A 709 13.01 41.11 -29.37
N ALA A 710 11.80 40.96 -29.91
CA ALA A 710 10.77 40.07 -29.36
C ALA A 710 11.15 38.58 -29.48
N THR A 711 11.92 38.21 -30.50
CA THR A 711 12.33 36.82 -30.77
C THR A 711 13.63 36.42 -30.10
N ARG A 712 14.49 37.39 -29.73
CA ARG A 712 15.70 37.13 -28.94
C ARG A 712 15.33 36.55 -27.57
N ARG A 713 15.83 35.35 -27.26
CA ARG A 713 15.75 34.78 -25.90
C ARG A 713 16.50 35.73 -24.93
N PRO A 714 15.99 35.94 -23.71
CA PRO A 714 16.70 36.73 -22.71
C PRO A 714 18.05 36.08 -22.37
#